data_AF-A0A109WCW1-F1
#
_entry.id   AF-A0A109WCW1-F1
#
_cell.length_a   1.000
_cell.length_b   1.000
_cell.length_c   1.000
_cell.angle_alpha   90.00
_cell.angle_beta   90.00
_cell.angle_gamma   90.00
#
_symmetry.space_group_name_H-M   'P 1'
#
loop_
_entity.id
_entity.type
_entity.pdbx_description
1 polymer ?
#
loop_
_entity_poly.entity_id
_entity_poly.type
_entity_poly.pdbx_seq_one_letter_code
_entity_poly.pdbx_strand_id
1 'polypeptide(L)'
;MKTYRILSCAADLLLRLLHGLALTEEERALLRACVVRHVEVCGDTWEIVVGTQTVMDDALIERIAAQVAANYQLSQVLIQQNLVALAPAVAPLWEQIVRDAAAGDAVLYHTLLQADYAVDGNVIRISAPGAFGAELFAQSSTAGRIEHAVRTHVGCACRVVCEESALSGALPSADWTPPAVPAAAPTKATPSAALARAAKNTKAKELPANVIMGRGVSGEARTLGVIEDEVKNVVLEGEVFDPQANQLKSGAYILTIKFADATNGISCKKFFSARGKTTQEEIDAEVERIIKAIGKGGAVRIQGKIEYDKFISDYVLFIDSMERRSVPQREDTAEEKRVELHAHTKMSALDAVVPPKVLVETAARWGWPAVAITDHGVVQAFPEAMNTARALAKKGIDIKIIYGMEGYLVDGEDDARAFHIIFLAKNKTGLYNLYKLVSLSHIRYFRGTKKRGRPRVPRAVLEQYREGIIVGSACEAGELIRGIVAGRPDAELEEMAKFYDFLEIQPIHNNDFLKFDDRFPMQTDEDLRDINRKVDELARKLGKPLIATCDVHFLNPEDAVYRAMIQKANGYRDAERQPPLYLRTTEEMLAEFDYLGAERAYECVVTNPRRIAEETERFLPIPDELYAPMVPGADREIQEMSYARARKLYGENLPKIVSDRLELELKPILRHGFAALYIIAQRLVKKSNDDGYLVGSRGSVGSSFVATMIGVTEVNPLPPHYRCPHCQYNRFIDDGSVGSGFDLPSEDCPVCGTPLIKDGHNIPFAVFLGFDGDKVPDIDLNFSGDYQPVAHKYTEVLFGKMNVFRAGTIAGLQDKNAYGYAMHYYEDQGEAKGRPYIEHMMRGCMGVKATTGQHAGGIMVVPRDMDVHYFTPIQRPANNMESDTLTTHFDYHSISERLVKLDILGHDDPTVIKMLEELTHRDPETIPFDDPATMSIFTSTDALGITPEDLGANMGTYGIPEFRTSFTQKMIDDSNPDCFADLVRISGFSHGTNVWLGNAQDLIKAGTSTLKDAISARDDIMNYLMQNGIEPLLSFKTMENVRKGRGIAPDVVEKLRAGGIPEWYIESCQKIKYLFPRAHATAYVMMGYRIAFCKVHYPLAYYAAYFSIRAAEFDANIISKGKDAVRAAIDALLAEAREHRGKLDNKKQDTLIVLQLAWEMYLRGFSCEPVDLYASDAEKFILHENSLLPPFTAIPGMGQKAAQAIVEARRDGRFISVEDLATRAHVPAPAIEVLRTHGCLDGMMESNQVELFA
;
A
#
# COMPACT_ATOMS: atom_id res chain seq x y z
N MET A 1 51.35 14.60 32.83
CA MET A 1 50.48 15.36 31.91
C MET A 1 50.02 14.42 30.80
N LYS A 2 48.73 14.45 30.43
CA LYS A 2 48.22 13.64 29.30
C LYS A 2 48.53 14.40 28.01
N THR A 3 49.16 13.76 27.04
CA THR A 3 49.35 14.29 25.69
C THR A 3 48.16 13.90 24.83
N TYR A 4 47.56 14.87 24.14
CA TYR A 4 46.41 14.67 23.26
C TYR A 4 46.83 14.90 21.81
N ARG A 5 46.45 14.01 20.89
CA ARG A 5 46.69 14.17 19.45
C ARG A 5 45.39 14.53 18.76
N ILE A 6 45.36 15.69 18.11
CA ILE A 6 44.19 16.24 17.43
C ILE A 6 44.41 16.15 15.93
N LEU A 7 43.49 15.49 15.22
CA LEU A 7 43.47 15.40 13.76
C LEU A 7 42.57 16.51 13.18
N SER A 8 43.04 17.22 12.15
CA SER A 8 42.29 18.31 11.52
C SER A 8 41.48 17.82 10.32
N CYS A 9 40.21 18.25 10.23
CA CYS A 9 39.35 18.05 9.06
C CYS A 9 39.14 19.33 8.23
N ALA A 10 39.64 20.49 8.68
CA ALA A 10 39.39 21.79 8.05
C ALA A 10 40.55 22.20 7.11
N ALA A 11 40.21 22.53 5.86
CA ALA A 11 41.16 22.80 4.78
C ALA A 11 42.02 24.06 4.98
N ASP A 12 41.54 25.03 5.75
CA ASP A 12 42.18 26.32 6.01
C ASP A 12 42.66 26.46 7.46
N LEU A 13 42.71 25.36 8.23
CA LEU A 13 43.05 25.41 9.65
C LEU A 13 44.37 26.12 9.92
N LEU A 14 45.40 25.87 9.11
CA LEU A 14 46.70 26.52 9.28
C LEU A 14 46.58 28.05 9.19
N LEU A 15 45.81 28.56 8.22
CA LEU A 15 45.60 30.00 8.06
C LEU A 15 44.73 30.59 9.19
N ARG A 16 43.77 29.82 9.71
CA ARG A 16 42.96 30.23 10.87
C ARG A 16 43.80 30.36 12.13
N LEU A 17 44.71 29.41 12.36
CA LEU A 17 45.66 29.46 13.49
C LEU A 17 46.57 30.69 13.40
N LEU A 18 46.87 31.15 12.17
CA LEU A 18 47.75 32.28 11.87
C LEU A 18 47.04 33.63 11.72
N HIS A 19 45.82 33.76 12.25
CA HIS A 19 45.10 35.03 12.23
C HIS A 19 45.96 36.17 12.82
N GLY A 20 46.18 37.23 12.03
CA GLY A 20 47.01 38.38 12.42
C GLY A 20 48.46 38.36 11.91
N LEU A 21 48.95 37.25 11.34
CA LEU A 21 50.30 37.19 10.76
C LEU A 21 50.36 37.96 9.42
N ALA A 22 51.25 38.96 9.34
CA ALA A 22 51.56 39.61 8.07
C ALA A 22 52.35 38.63 7.17
N LEU A 23 51.80 38.32 6.00
CA LEU A 23 52.36 37.38 5.02
C LEU A 23 52.53 38.07 3.66
N THR A 24 53.63 37.81 2.97
CA THR A 24 53.78 38.17 1.55
C THR A 24 52.82 37.35 0.67
N GLU A 25 52.64 37.77 -0.59
CA GLU A 25 51.75 37.07 -1.52
C GLU A 25 52.25 35.64 -1.82
N GLU A 26 53.57 35.45 -1.90
CA GLU A 26 54.24 34.16 -2.08
C GLU A 26 54.07 33.25 -0.85
N GLU A 27 54.32 33.77 0.37
CA GLU A 27 54.11 33.03 1.62
C GLU A 27 52.64 32.62 1.79
N ARG A 28 51.71 33.50 1.40
CA ARG A 28 50.27 33.22 1.48
C ARG A 28 49.84 32.12 0.50
N ALA A 29 50.41 32.10 -0.70
CA ALA A 29 50.16 31.04 -1.67
C ALA A 29 50.71 29.70 -1.17
N LEU A 30 51.93 29.69 -0.62
CA LEU A 30 52.57 28.52 -0.02
C LEU A 30 51.74 27.95 1.13
N LEU A 31 51.33 28.78 2.10
CA LEU A 31 50.57 28.33 3.28
C LEU A 31 49.14 27.86 2.95
N ARG A 32 48.55 28.32 1.84
CA ARG A 32 47.27 27.79 1.33
C ARG A 32 47.39 26.37 0.79
N ALA A 33 48.57 25.98 0.30
CA ALA A 33 48.84 24.64 -0.20
C ALA A 33 49.24 23.66 0.92
N CYS A 34 49.56 24.17 2.12
CA CYS A 34 49.92 23.40 3.29
C CYS A 34 48.69 22.84 4.04
N VAL A 35 48.83 21.66 4.64
CA VAL A 35 47.77 21.02 5.44
C VAL A 35 48.29 20.66 6.83
N VAL A 36 47.55 21.01 7.88
CA VAL A 36 47.85 20.53 9.24
C VAL A 36 47.50 19.04 9.32
N ARG A 37 48.51 18.17 9.42
CA ARG A 37 48.32 16.73 9.54
C ARG A 37 47.77 16.35 10.91
N HIS A 38 48.38 16.89 11.96
CA HIS A 38 47.91 16.74 13.34
C HIS A 38 48.55 17.79 14.24
N VAL A 39 47.95 17.99 15.41
CA VAL A 39 48.48 18.80 16.50
C VAL A 39 48.61 17.94 17.75
N GLU A 40 49.80 17.84 18.31
CA GLU A 40 50.03 17.22 19.62
C GLU A 40 50.02 18.29 20.71
N VAL A 41 49.16 18.10 21.72
CA VAL A 41 48.94 19.05 22.81
C VAL A 41 49.40 18.41 24.11
N CYS A 42 50.39 19.02 24.76
CA CYS A 42 50.88 18.61 26.07
C CYS A 42 50.89 19.82 27.01
N GLY A 43 49.87 19.94 27.87
CA GLY A 43 49.72 21.10 28.75
C GLY A 43 49.46 22.39 27.94
N ASP A 44 50.33 23.38 28.11
CA ASP A 44 50.32 24.66 27.38
C ASP A 44 51.31 24.69 26.20
N THR A 45 51.86 23.54 25.80
CA THR A 45 52.76 23.38 24.65
C THR A 45 52.07 22.64 23.51
N TRP A 46 52.15 23.17 22.28
CA TRP A 46 51.60 22.55 21.07
C TRP A 46 52.69 22.21 20.07
N GLU A 47 52.60 21.04 19.45
CA GLU A 47 53.40 20.66 18.29
C GLU A 47 52.48 20.45 17.09
N ILE A 48 52.66 21.25 16.04
CA ILE A 48 51.82 21.27 14.84
C ILE A 48 52.63 20.68 13.68
N VAL A 49 52.19 19.54 13.16
CA VAL A 49 52.82 18.91 11.99
C VAL A 49 52.11 19.34 10.72
N VAL A 50 52.84 20.00 9.82
CA VAL A 50 52.32 20.57 8.57
C VAL A 50 52.87 19.80 7.37
N GLY A 51 51.97 19.23 6.57
CA GLY A 51 52.29 18.69 5.25
C GLY A 51 52.47 19.83 4.24
N THR A 52 53.63 19.87 3.59
CA THR A 52 53.99 20.88 2.59
C THR A 52 54.60 20.24 1.34
N GLN A 53 54.48 20.89 0.19
CA GLN A 53 55.07 20.46 -1.08
C GLN A 53 56.47 21.03 -1.33
N THR A 54 56.79 22.14 -0.67
CA THR A 54 58.09 22.80 -0.70
C THR A 54 58.52 23.17 0.72
N VAL A 55 59.81 23.07 1.00
CA VAL A 55 60.37 23.38 2.32
C VAL A 55 60.08 24.85 2.64
N MET A 56 59.35 25.10 3.73
CA MET A 56 59.19 26.42 4.33
C MET A 56 60.53 26.82 4.95
N ASP A 57 60.94 28.07 4.80
CA ASP A 57 62.15 28.55 5.46
C ASP A 57 61.96 28.65 6.99
N ASP A 58 63.09 28.59 7.71
CA ASP A 58 63.08 28.58 9.18
C ASP A 58 62.52 29.90 9.77
N ALA A 59 62.70 31.02 9.07
CA ALA A 59 62.20 32.33 9.49
C ALA A 59 60.66 32.40 9.45
N LEU A 60 60.04 31.80 8.43
CA LEU A 60 58.60 31.67 8.31
C LEU A 60 58.05 30.70 9.37
N ILE A 61 58.74 29.59 9.62
CA ILE A 61 58.38 28.62 10.66
C ILE A 61 58.37 29.27 12.05
N GLU A 62 59.40 30.04 12.40
CA GLU A 62 59.48 30.76 13.67
C GLU A 62 58.36 31.80 13.81
N ARG A 63 58.06 32.55 12.74
CA ARG A 63 56.95 33.52 12.71
C ARG A 63 55.59 32.85 12.90
N ILE A 64 55.37 31.69 12.29
CA ILE A 64 54.15 30.87 12.44
C ILE A 64 54.03 30.41 13.88
N ALA A 65 55.08 29.81 14.45
CA ALA A 65 55.10 29.34 15.83
C ALA A 65 54.79 30.46 16.83
N ALA A 66 55.45 31.61 16.68
CA ALA A 66 55.26 32.77 17.54
C ALA A 66 53.83 33.33 17.46
N GLN A 67 53.25 33.40 16.26
CA GLN A 67 51.89 33.89 16.08
C GLN A 67 50.87 32.96 16.74
N VAL A 68 51.00 31.64 16.57
CA VAL A 68 50.09 30.68 17.19
C VAL A 68 50.22 30.72 18.72
N ALA A 69 51.45 30.81 19.23
CA ALA A 69 51.68 30.94 20.67
C ALA A 69 50.99 32.19 21.25
N ALA A 70 51.08 33.32 20.56
CA ALA A 70 50.45 34.57 20.95
C ALA A 70 48.91 34.51 20.88
N ASN A 71 48.36 33.96 19.80
CA ASN A 71 46.91 33.89 19.56
C ASN A 71 46.19 33.03 20.61
N TYR A 72 46.86 32.00 21.13
CA TYR A 72 46.26 31.01 22.04
C TYR A 72 46.90 30.97 23.44
N GLN A 73 47.75 31.95 23.77
CA GLN A 73 48.40 32.08 25.09
C GLN A 73 49.18 30.82 25.52
N LEU A 74 49.92 30.23 24.58
CA LEU A 74 50.68 28.99 24.78
C LEU A 74 52.12 29.30 25.22
N SER A 75 52.70 28.44 26.06
CA SER A 75 54.07 28.60 26.55
C SER A 75 55.11 28.30 25.45
N GLN A 76 54.78 27.37 24.55
CA GLN A 76 55.65 26.97 23.44
C GLN A 76 54.83 26.38 22.29
N VAL A 77 55.19 26.72 21.05
CA VAL A 77 54.65 26.09 19.85
C VAL A 77 55.81 25.61 18.98
N LEU A 78 55.76 24.36 18.55
CA LEU A 78 56.71 23.76 17.62
C LEU A 78 55.99 23.47 16.30
N ILE A 79 56.56 23.90 15.17
CA ILE A 79 56.02 23.60 13.84
C ILE A 79 56.95 22.60 13.17
N GLN A 80 56.41 21.43 12.81
CA GLN A 80 57.15 20.42 12.07
C GLN A 80 56.76 20.37 10.59
N GLN A 81 57.80 20.47 9.79
CA GLN A 81 57.95 20.06 8.40
C GLN A 81 57.54 18.67 7.95
N ASN A 82 56.66 18.46 6.97
CA ASN A 82 56.61 17.18 6.27
C ASN A 82 56.49 17.35 4.75
N LEU A 83 57.57 17.05 4.01
CA LEU A 83 57.64 17.18 2.55
C LEU A 83 57.02 15.95 1.87
N VAL A 84 55.95 16.13 1.10
CA VAL A 84 55.20 15.01 0.47
C VAL A 84 55.28 15.08 -1.06
N ALA A 85 55.91 14.09 -1.70
CA ALA A 85 55.93 13.92 -3.15
C ALA A 85 54.68 13.14 -3.62
N LEU A 86 53.80 13.78 -4.41
CA LEU A 86 52.45 13.29 -4.72
C LEU A 86 52.43 11.95 -5.49
N ALA A 87 53.24 11.81 -6.54
CA ALA A 87 53.25 10.61 -7.38
C ALA A 87 53.57 9.30 -6.63
N PRO A 88 54.68 9.18 -5.86
CA PRO A 88 54.95 7.97 -5.08
C PRO A 88 54.02 7.79 -3.87
N ALA A 89 53.32 8.85 -3.42
CA ALA A 89 52.43 8.78 -2.26
C ALA A 89 50.99 8.37 -2.63
N VAL A 90 50.51 8.72 -3.82
CA VAL A 90 49.18 8.33 -4.33
C VAL A 90 49.18 6.88 -4.81
N ALA A 91 50.24 6.43 -5.49
CA ALA A 91 50.30 5.09 -6.08
C ALA A 91 49.93 3.92 -5.13
N PRO A 92 50.48 3.82 -3.89
CA PRO A 92 50.12 2.74 -2.96
C PRO A 92 48.72 2.91 -2.31
N LEU A 93 48.12 4.10 -2.40
CA LEU A 93 46.85 4.45 -1.76
C LEU A 93 45.71 4.61 -2.77
N TRP A 94 45.96 4.41 -4.07
CA TRP A 94 44.99 4.72 -5.13
C TRP A 94 43.67 3.98 -4.95
N GLU A 95 43.69 2.69 -4.60
CA GLU A 95 42.46 1.93 -4.37
C GLU A 95 41.64 2.49 -3.19
N GLN A 96 42.31 2.96 -2.13
CA GLN A 96 41.63 3.59 -0.98
C GLN A 96 41.07 4.96 -1.35
N ILE A 97 41.83 5.76 -2.12
CA ILE A 97 41.41 7.06 -2.64
C ILE A 97 40.19 6.89 -3.56
N VAL A 98 40.19 5.89 -4.44
CA VAL A 98 39.07 5.57 -5.33
C VAL A 98 37.86 5.11 -4.52
N ARG A 99 38.06 4.28 -3.49
CA ARG A 99 36.99 3.80 -2.60
C ARG A 99 36.33 4.95 -1.83
N ASP A 100 37.12 5.88 -1.31
CA ASP A 100 36.64 7.05 -0.59
C ASP A 100 35.98 8.06 -1.53
N ALA A 101 36.59 8.35 -2.69
CA ALA A 101 36.02 9.23 -3.71
C ALA A 101 34.71 8.69 -4.29
N ALA A 102 34.55 7.37 -4.37
CA ALA A 102 33.31 6.74 -4.77
C ALA A 102 32.21 6.85 -3.70
N ALA A 103 32.56 7.02 -2.41
CA ALA A 103 31.63 7.21 -1.30
C ALA A 103 30.47 6.18 -1.26
N GLY A 104 30.75 4.93 -1.62
CA GLY A 104 29.76 3.84 -1.66
C GLY A 104 28.97 3.70 -2.98
N ASP A 105 29.24 4.54 -3.99
CA ASP A 105 28.73 4.37 -5.35
C ASP A 105 29.53 3.29 -6.08
N ALA A 106 28.93 2.10 -6.24
CA ALA A 106 29.58 0.96 -6.88
C ALA A 106 29.93 1.21 -8.35
N VAL A 107 29.10 2.00 -9.07
CA VAL A 107 29.33 2.29 -10.49
C VAL A 107 30.51 3.25 -10.63
N LEU A 108 30.55 4.33 -9.83
CA LEU A 108 31.68 5.25 -9.81
C LEU A 108 32.96 4.57 -9.31
N TYR A 109 32.86 3.69 -8.31
CA TYR A 109 33.99 2.91 -7.79
C TYR A 109 34.63 2.03 -8.86
N HIS A 110 33.82 1.21 -9.54
CA HIS A 110 34.32 0.34 -10.61
C HIS A 110 34.81 1.13 -11.82
N THR A 111 34.15 2.24 -12.17
CA THR A 111 34.58 3.11 -13.28
C THR A 111 35.91 3.80 -12.98
N LEU A 112 36.12 4.28 -11.75
CA LEU A 112 37.39 4.89 -11.33
C LEU A 112 38.53 3.88 -11.19
N LEU A 113 38.24 2.64 -10.79
CA LEU A 113 39.21 1.54 -10.77
C LEU A 113 39.68 1.16 -12.17
N GLN A 114 38.84 1.33 -13.18
CA GLN A 114 39.14 1.03 -14.58
C GLN A 114 39.66 2.25 -15.37
N ALA A 115 39.64 3.45 -14.76
CA ALA A 115 40.15 4.66 -15.38
C ALA A 115 41.68 4.72 -15.29
N ASP A 116 42.33 5.06 -16.40
CA ASP A 116 43.77 5.36 -16.39
C ASP A 116 44.01 6.71 -15.69
N TYR A 117 45.08 6.82 -14.91
CA TYR A 117 45.49 8.10 -14.32
C TYR A 117 46.98 8.37 -14.44
N ALA A 118 47.34 9.65 -14.54
CA ALA A 118 48.71 10.14 -14.56
C ALA A 118 48.89 11.29 -13.57
N VAL A 119 50.03 11.33 -12.86
CA VAL A 119 50.36 12.38 -11.89
C VAL A 119 51.50 13.23 -12.45
N ASP A 120 51.23 14.52 -12.67
CA ASP A 120 52.21 15.51 -13.13
C ASP A 120 52.28 16.67 -12.12
N GLY A 121 53.36 16.72 -11.35
CA GLY A 121 53.53 17.68 -10.26
C GLY A 121 52.40 17.57 -9.22
N ASN A 122 51.50 18.57 -9.23
CA ASN A 122 50.32 18.64 -8.35
C ASN A 122 48.98 18.37 -9.05
N VAL A 123 49.02 17.86 -10.28
CA VAL A 123 47.84 17.57 -11.10
C VAL A 123 47.70 16.06 -11.32
N ILE A 124 46.56 15.51 -10.94
CA ILE A 124 46.17 14.13 -11.28
C ILE A 124 45.22 14.20 -12.48
N ARG A 125 45.61 13.63 -13.60
CA ARG A 125 44.76 13.49 -14.79
C ARG A 125 44.15 12.11 -14.79
N ILE A 126 42.84 12.01 -14.99
CA ILE A 126 42.09 10.76 -14.99
C ILE A 126 41.33 10.64 -16.30
N SER A 127 41.51 9.54 -17.01
CA SER A 127 40.89 9.27 -18.29
C SER A 127 39.69 8.35 -18.15
N ALA A 128 38.50 8.87 -18.43
CA ALA A 128 37.24 8.15 -18.26
C ALA A 128 37.04 7.07 -19.35
N PRO A 129 36.62 5.84 -19.00
CA PRO A 129 36.35 4.80 -19.99
C PRO A 129 35.02 5.05 -20.71
N GLY A 130 35.09 5.55 -21.95
CA GLY A 130 33.94 5.73 -22.84
C GLY A 130 33.00 6.89 -22.47
N ALA A 131 32.01 7.15 -23.33
CA ALA A 131 31.11 8.29 -23.20
C ALA A 131 30.28 8.26 -21.89
N PHE A 132 29.85 7.08 -21.44
CA PHE A 132 29.15 6.91 -20.16
C PHE A 132 30.05 7.21 -18.95
N GLY A 133 31.33 6.81 -18.99
CA GLY A 133 32.30 7.14 -17.94
C GLY A 133 32.58 8.65 -17.87
N ALA A 134 32.67 9.31 -19.02
CA ALA A 134 32.87 10.76 -19.11
C ALA A 134 31.66 11.55 -18.55
N GLU A 135 30.43 11.14 -18.90
CA GLU A 135 29.22 11.71 -18.32
C GLU A 135 29.10 11.43 -16.82
N LEU A 136 29.45 10.23 -16.37
CA LEU A 136 29.45 9.86 -14.95
C LEU A 136 30.43 10.71 -14.16
N PHE A 137 31.63 10.98 -14.70
CA PHE A 137 32.61 11.84 -14.06
C PHE A 137 32.16 13.30 -13.98
N ALA A 138 31.44 13.77 -15.01
CA ALA A 138 30.86 15.11 -15.04
C ALA A 138 29.69 15.29 -14.05
N GLN A 139 28.80 14.30 -13.93
CA GLN A 139 27.62 14.37 -13.05
C GLN A 139 27.95 14.18 -11.57
N SER A 140 28.97 13.40 -11.23
CA SER A 140 29.29 13.04 -9.84
C SER A 140 30.31 13.98 -9.17
N SER A 141 30.76 15.04 -9.84
CA SER A 141 31.82 15.96 -9.36
C SER A 141 33.10 15.21 -8.96
N THR A 142 33.46 14.18 -9.73
CA THR A 142 34.51 13.20 -9.37
C THR A 142 35.86 13.83 -9.07
N ALA A 143 36.25 14.87 -9.83
CA ALA A 143 37.50 15.58 -9.61
C ALA A 143 37.63 16.10 -8.17
N GLY A 144 36.61 16.81 -7.67
CA GLY A 144 36.61 17.35 -6.30
C GLY A 144 36.58 16.25 -5.22
N ARG A 145 35.95 15.10 -5.50
CA ARG A 145 35.94 13.96 -4.57
C ARG A 145 37.30 13.29 -4.47
N ILE A 146 38.02 13.16 -5.57
CA ILE A 146 39.37 12.61 -5.58
C ILE A 146 40.35 13.59 -4.93
N GLU A 147 40.20 14.90 -5.16
CA GLU A 147 40.97 15.92 -4.44
C GLU A 147 40.76 15.82 -2.91
N HIS A 148 39.53 15.57 -2.47
CA HIS A 148 39.20 15.35 -1.06
C HIS A 148 39.82 14.05 -0.53
N ALA A 149 39.66 12.93 -1.24
CA ALA A 149 40.19 11.63 -0.83
C ALA A 149 41.72 11.61 -0.79
N VAL A 150 42.40 12.22 -1.78
CA VAL A 150 43.85 12.41 -1.78
C VAL A 150 44.27 13.26 -0.57
N ARG A 151 43.53 14.32 -0.25
CA ARG A 151 43.81 15.12 0.95
C ARG A 151 43.69 14.31 2.23
N THR A 152 42.67 13.47 2.36
CA THR A 152 42.43 12.63 3.54
C THR A 152 43.51 11.55 3.71
N HIS A 153 43.84 10.83 2.63
CA HIS A 153 44.73 9.67 2.70
C HIS A 153 46.22 10.05 2.56
N VAL A 154 46.53 11.06 1.75
CA VAL A 154 47.92 11.48 1.46
C VAL A 154 48.33 12.71 2.29
N GLY A 155 47.38 13.56 2.72
CA GLY A 155 47.67 14.72 3.56
C GLY A 155 48.28 15.90 2.80
N CYS A 156 48.02 16.02 1.50
CA CYS A 156 48.42 17.15 0.64
C CYS A 156 47.28 17.53 -0.31
N ALA A 157 47.19 18.80 -0.71
CA ALA A 157 46.19 19.26 -1.67
C ALA A 157 46.69 19.09 -3.11
N CYS A 158 45.86 18.50 -3.98
CA CYS A 158 46.12 18.37 -5.43
C CYS A 158 44.96 18.91 -6.26
N ARG A 159 45.19 19.06 -7.57
CA ARG A 159 44.16 19.36 -8.56
C ARG A 159 43.87 18.12 -9.40
N VAL A 160 42.61 17.78 -9.64
CA VAL A 160 42.22 16.64 -10.48
C VAL A 160 41.56 17.12 -11.77
N VAL A 161 41.93 16.51 -12.90
CA VAL A 161 41.36 16.81 -14.22
C VAL A 161 40.84 15.51 -14.84
N CYS A 162 39.57 15.47 -15.22
CA CYS A 162 38.97 14.33 -15.91
C CYS A 162 38.95 14.58 -17.42
N GLU A 163 39.44 13.62 -18.21
CA GLU A 163 39.51 13.68 -19.68
C GLU A 163 38.81 12.44 -20.28
N GLU A 164 38.29 12.53 -21.50
CA GLU A 164 37.66 11.40 -22.19
C GLU A 164 38.71 10.49 -22.84
N SER A 165 38.60 9.16 -22.64
CA SER A 165 39.44 8.17 -23.34
C SER A 165 38.73 7.59 -24.56
N ALA A 166 39.41 7.57 -25.71
CA ALA A 166 38.98 6.80 -26.87
C ALA A 166 39.29 5.32 -26.65
N LEU A 167 38.28 4.52 -26.28
CA LEU A 167 38.45 3.08 -26.06
C LEU A 167 38.67 2.35 -27.40
N SER A 168 39.93 2.01 -27.70
CA SER A 168 40.28 0.90 -28.59
C SER A 168 40.51 -0.35 -27.74
N GLY A 169 39.57 -1.29 -27.74
CA GLY A 169 39.77 -2.60 -27.13
C GLY A 169 38.48 -3.33 -26.79
N ALA A 170 38.30 -4.51 -27.40
CA ALA A 170 37.20 -5.41 -27.10
C ALA A 170 37.21 -5.84 -25.63
N LEU A 171 36.05 -5.83 -25.00
CA LEU A 171 35.86 -6.38 -23.64
C LEU A 171 36.10 -7.90 -23.65
N PRO A 172 36.86 -8.46 -22.70
CA PRO A 172 36.93 -9.91 -22.52
C PRO A 172 35.64 -10.40 -21.87
N SER A 173 35.04 -11.42 -22.48
CA SER A 173 33.91 -12.16 -21.94
C SER A 173 34.29 -12.85 -20.62
N ALA A 174 33.66 -12.44 -19.52
CA ALA A 174 33.72 -13.21 -18.27
C ALA A 174 32.57 -14.22 -18.28
N ASP A 175 32.92 -15.49 -18.52
CA ASP A 175 32.04 -16.64 -18.28
C ASP A 175 31.64 -16.67 -16.79
N TRP A 176 30.42 -16.26 -16.47
CA TRP A 176 29.83 -16.48 -15.16
C TRP A 176 28.96 -17.73 -15.20
N THR A 177 29.31 -18.72 -14.38
CA THR A 177 28.56 -19.97 -14.22
C THR A 177 27.74 -19.93 -12.93
N PRO A 178 26.46 -20.36 -12.93
CA PRO A 178 25.63 -20.39 -11.72
C PRO A 178 26.12 -21.42 -10.69
N PRO A 179 25.96 -21.18 -9.37
CA PRO A 179 26.24 -22.20 -8.36
C PRO A 179 25.25 -23.36 -8.42
N ALA A 180 25.75 -24.58 -8.17
CA ALA A 180 24.95 -25.80 -8.21
C ALA A 180 23.96 -25.89 -7.04
N VAL A 181 22.70 -26.21 -7.38
CA VAL A 181 21.59 -26.46 -6.46
C VAL A 181 21.80 -27.81 -5.74
N PRO A 182 21.67 -27.91 -4.40
CA PRO A 182 21.59 -29.20 -3.73
C PRO A 182 20.22 -29.85 -4.00
N ALA A 183 20.24 -31.08 -4.51
CA ALA A 183 19.05 -31.87 -4.80
C ALA A 183 18.25 -32.19 -3.53
N ALA A 184 16.95 -31.87 -3.54
CA ALA A 184 16.01 -32.33 -2.52
C ALA A 184 15.72 -33.84 -2.70
N ALA A 185 15.79 -34.58 -1.59
CA ALA A 185 15.52 -36.01 -1.53
C ALA A 185 14.03 -36.34 -1.75
N PRO A 186 13.70 -37.47 -2.40
CA PRO A 186 12.32 -37.85 -2.68
C PRO A 186 11.63 -38.49 -1.46
N THR A 187 10.54 -37.91 -1.00
CA THR A 187 9.62 -38.58 -0.06
C THR A 187 8.59 -39.41 -0.84
N LYS A 188 8.72 -40.74 -0.70
CA LYS A 188 7.77 -41.74 -1.20
C LYS A 188 6.44 -41.64 -0.45
N ALA A 189 5.33 -41.59 -1.17
CA ALA A 189 4.00 -41.90 -0.64
C ALA A 189 3.48 -43.19 -1.30
N THR A 190 3.23 -44.22 -0.49
CA THR A 190 2.57 -45.48 -0.85
C THR A 190 1.04 -45.33 -0.73
N PRO A 191 0.23 -46.12 -1.47
CA PRO A 191 -1.19 -45.89 -1.64
C PRO A 191 -2.02 -46.59 -0.56
N SER A 192 -3.02 -45.88 -0.02
CA SER A 192 -4.04 -46.46 0.86
C SER A 192 -5.40 -46.34 0.18
N ALA A 193 -5.88 -47.47 -0.34
CA ALA A 193 -7.26 -47.67 -0.73
C ALA A 193 -8.12 -47.93 0.52
N ALA A 194 -9.28 -47.28 0.63
CA ALA A 194 -10.48 -47.89 1.23
C ALA A 194 -11.73 -46.97 1.13
N LEU A 195 -12.74 -47.51 0.45
CA LEU A 195 -14.13 -47.64 0.90
C LEU A 195 -15.01 -46.37 1.04
N ALA A 196 -15.71 -46.07 -0.05
CA ALA A 196 -17.02 -45.44 -0.02
C ALA A 196 -18.02 -46.33 0.78
N ARG A 197 -18.56 -45.81 1.88
CA ARG A 197 -19.76 -46.34 2.54
C ARG A 197 -20.95 -45.45 2.21
N ALA A 198 -21.90 -46.02 1.49
CA ALA A 198 -23.21 -45.46 1.24
C ALA A 198 -23.96 -45.23 2.55
N ALA A 199 -24.32 -43.98 2.83
CA ALA A 199 -25.37 -43.64 3.80
C ALA A 199 -26.70 -43.52 3.05
N LYS A 200 -27.70 -44.27 3.51
CA LYS A 200 -29.06 -44.30 2.95
C LYS A 200 -29.74 -42.96 3.19
N ASN A 201 -29.95 -42.20 2.12
CA ASN A 201 -30.84 -41.04 2.09
C ASN A 201 -32.29 -41.46 2.37
N THR A 202 -32.87 -40.91 3.42
CA THR A 202 -34.30 -40.67 3.52
C THR A 202 -34.70 -39.69 2.42
N LYS A 203 -35.48 -40.17 1.44
CA LYS A 203 -35.92 -39.41 0.27
C LYS A 203 -36.78 -38.19 0.68
N ALA A 204 -36.20 -37.00 0.60
CA ALA A 204 -36.95 -35.79 0.31
C ALA A 204 -37.29 -35.78 -1.19
N LYS A 205 -38.42 -35.19 -1.57
CA LYS A 205 -38.86 -35.03 -2.98
C LYS A 205 -37.80 -34.23 -3.75
N GLU A 206 -37.02 -34.89 -4.60
CA GLU A 206 -36.12 -34.20 -5.53
C GLU A 206 -36.93 -33.47 -6.61
N LEU A 207 -36.63 -32.18 -6.80
CA LEU A 207 -37.10 -31.41 -7.94
C LEU A 207 -36.50 -31.99 -9.24
N PRO A 208 -37.16 -31.81 -10.41
CA PRO A 208 -36.59 -32.20 -11.69
C PRO A 208 -35.23 -31.53 -11.93
N ALA A 209 -34.36 -32.21 -12.70
CA ALA A 209 -33.05 -31.66 -13.07
C ALA A 209 -33.22 -30.25 -13.68
N ASN A 210 -32.39 -29.30 -13.22
CA ASN A 210 -32.38 -27.87 -13.60
C ASN A 210 -33.42 -26.95 -12.95
N VAL A 211 -34.42 -27.45 -12.21
CA VAL A 211 -35.38 -26.58 -11.50
C VAL A 211 -34.76 -26.01 -10.23
N ILE A 212 -34.69 -24.67 -10.13
CA ILE A 212 -34.17 -23.99 -8.94
C ILE A 212 -35.27 -23.85 -7.89
N MET A 213 -36.47 -23.42 -8.29
CA MET A 213 -37.64 -23.33 -7.40
C MET A 213 -38.96 -23.42 -8.17
N GLY A 214 -40.01 -23.91 -7.50
CA GLY A 214 -41.34 -24.07 -8.11
C GLY A 214 -41.49 -25.35 -8.93
N ARG A 215 -42.18 -25.26 -10.07
CA ARG A 215 -42.32 -26.34 -11.07
C ARG A 215 -41.42 -26.02 -12.29
N GLY A 216 -41.30 -26.94 -13.25
CA GLY A 216 -40.64 -26.61 -14.53
C GLY A 216 -41.36 -25.46 -15.23
N VAL A 217 -40.62 -24.57 -15.90
CA VAL A 217 -41.18 -23.38 -16.56
C VAL A 217 -41.62 -23.74 -17.98
N SER A 218 -42.91 -23.60 -18.27
CA SER A 218 -43.51 -23.90 -19.59
C SER A 218 -44.19 -22.68 -20.20
N GLY A 219 -44.09 -22.53 -21.52
CA GLY A 219 -44.57 -21.35 -22.27
C GLY A 219 -43.52 -20.83 -23.25
N GLU A 220 -43.84 -19.81 -24.04
CA GLU A 220 -42.85 -19.05 -24.84
C GLU A 220 -42.31 -17.88 -24.01
N ALA A 221 -41.00 -17.66 -24.07
CA ALA A 221 -40.37 -16.55 -23.38
C ALA A 221 -40.62 -15.24 -24.14
N ARG A 222 -40.87 -14.16 -23.39
CA ARG A 222 -40.99 -12.80 -23.93
C ARG A 222 -39.77 -11.99 -23.50
N THR A 223 -39.42 -10.98 -24.30
CA THR A 223 -38.47 -9.93 -23.90
C THR A 223 -39.12 -9.02 -22.86
N LEU A 224 -38.35 -8.57 -21.88
CA LEU A 224 -38.83 -7.74 -20.79
C LEU A 224 -39.26 -6.34 -21.28
N GLY A 225 -38.45 -5.70 -22.12
CA GLY A 225 -38.76 -4.37 -22.67
C GLY A 225 -38.96 -3.30 -21.59
N VAL A 226 -39.66 -2.21 -21.93
CA VAL A 226 -40.10 -1.21 -20.94
C VAL A 226 -41.37 -1.73 -20.27
N ILE A 227 -41.41 -1.65 -18.94
CA ILE A 227 -42.55 -2.13 -18.15
C ILE A 227 -43.51 -0.96 -17.95
N GLU A 228 -44.67 -1.03 -18.60
CA GLU A 228 -45.68 0.04 -18.55
C GLU A 228 -46.89 -0.32 -17.66
N ASP A 229 -47.16 -1.61 -17.46
CA ASP A 229 -48.36 -2.10 -16.77
C ASP A 229 -48.12 -3.45 -16.04
N GLU A 230 -49.06 -3.83 -15.16
CA GLU A 230 -49.05 -5.12 -14.48
C GLU A 230 -49.31 -6.30 -15.44
N VAL A 231 -48.57 -7.39 -15.28
CA VAL A 231 -48.67 -8.59 -16.12
C VAL A 231 -48.97 -9.81 -15.25
N LYS A 232 -50.12 -10.46 -15.46
CA LYS A 232 -50.59 -11.56 -14.60
C LYS A 232 -49.75 -12.85 -14.67
N ASN A 233 -49.11 -13.13 -15.80
CA ASN A 233 -48.22 -14.27 -15.98
C ASN A 233 -47.28 -13.99 -17.16
N VAL A 234 -45.98 -14.06 -16.93
CA VAL A 234 -44.93 -13.85 -17.93
C VAL A 234 -43.84 -14.89 -17.74
N VAL A 235 -43.27 -15.35 -18.85
CA VAL A 235 -42.05 -16.17 -18.88
C VAL A 235 -40.96 -15.31 -19.50
N LEU A 236 -39.85 -15.13 -18.78
CA LEU A 236 -38.69 -14.36 -19.22
C LEU A 236 -37.45 -15.24 -19.25
N GLU A 237 -36.52 -14.93 -20.16
CA GLU A 237 -35.20 -15.56 -20.25
C GLU A 237 -34.12 -14.49 -20.11
N GLY A 238 -33.18 -14.71 -19.20
CA GLY A 238 -32.15 -13.73 -18.87
C GLY A 238 -31.29 -14.20 -17.71
N GLU A 239 -30.56 -13.28 -17.10
CA GLU A 239 -29.66 -13.56 -16.00
C GLU A 239 -30.22 -13.07 -14.68
N VAL A 240 -30.08 -13.90 -13.64
CA VAL A 240 -30.34 -13.49 -12.26
C VAL A 240 -29.06 -13.21 -11.50
N PHE A 241 -29.13 -12.27 -10.58
CA PHE A 241 -28.01 -11.89 -9.73
C PHE A 241 -28.44 -11.21 -8.43
N ASP A 242 -27.46 -11.00 -7.53
CA ASP A 242 -27.65 -10.34 -6.22
C ASP A 242 -28.76 -10.98 -5.37
N PRO A 243 -28.70 -12.31 -5.10
CA PRO A 243 -29.71 -12.96 -4.30
C PRO A 243 -29.59 -12.58 -2.82
N GLN A 244 -30.67 -12.04 -2.26
CA GLN A 244 -30.78 -11.63 -0.86
C GLN A 244 -32.01 -12.28 -0.24
N ALA A 245 -31.83 -13.03 0.85
CA ALA A 245 -32.93 -13.54 1.63
C ALA A 245 -32.94 -12.89 3.01
N ASN A 246 -34.04 -12.23 3.34
CA ASN A 246 -34.25 -11.61 4.65
C ASN A 246 -35.40 -12.31 5.36
N GLN A 247 -35.19 -12.68 6.62
CA GLN A 247 -36.25 -13.20 7.47
C GLN A 247 -37.08 -12.04 8.04
N LEU A 248 -38.40 -12.14 7.91
CA LEU A 248 -39.36 -11.18 8.46
C LEU A 248 -39.67 -11.53 9.92
N LYS A 249 -40.16 -10.55 10.69
CA LYS A 249 -40.59 -10.74 12.09
C LYS A 249 -41.66 -11.83 12.27
N SER A 250 -42.38 -12.18 11.20
CA SER A 250 -43.37 -13.25 11.16
C SER A 250 -42.78 -14.66 10.96
N GLY A 251 -41.45 -14.80 10.83
CA GLY A 251 -40.75 -16.04 10.51
C GLY A 251 -40.70 -16.37 9.00
N ALA A 252 -41.49 -15.66 8.17
CA ALA A 252 -41.46 -15.79 6.73
C ALA A 252 -40.17 -15.22 6.12
N TYR A 253 -39.66 -15.79 5.04
CA TYR A 253 -38.57 -15.20 4.25
C TYR A 253 -39.10 -14.41 3.07
N ILE A 254 -38.41 -13.31 2.77
CA ILE A 254 -38.47 -12.64 1.48
C ILE A 254 -37.14 -12.87 0.76
N LEU A 255 -37.19 -13.61 -0.34
CA LEU A 255 -36.10 -13.69 -1.30
C LEU A 255 -36.29 -12.56 -2.31
N THR A 256 -35.28 -11.70 -2.41
CA THR A 256 -35.17 -10.67 -3.44
C THR A 256 -33.99 -11.04 -4.33
N ILE A 257 -34.23 -11.08 -5.63
CA ILE A 257 -33.18 -11.27 -6.66
C ILE A 257 -33.38 -10.20 -7.72
N LYS A 258 -32.33 -9.92 -8.50
CA LYS A 258 -32.43 -9.02 -9.65
C LYS A 258 -32.32 -9.84 -10.92
N PHE A 259 -33.08 -9.45 -11.94
CA PHE A 259 -33.11 -10.09 -13.25
C PHE A 259 -32.81 -9.06 -14.34
N ALA A 260 -32.01 -9.43 -15.33
CA ALA A 260 -31.81 -8.65 -16.54
C ALA A 260 -31.82 -9.57 -17.76
N ASP A 261 -32.48 -9.14 -18.83
CA ASP A 261 -32.33 -9.74 -20.15
C ASP A 261 -31.54 -8.79 -21.07
N ALA A 262 -31.51 -9.05 -22.39
CA ALA A 262 -30.80 -8.19 -23.34
C ALA A 262 -31.41 -6.78 -23.47
N THR A 263 -32.66 -6.58 -23.02
CA THR A 263 -33.44 -5.36 -23.26
C THR A 263 -33.56 -4.46 -22.03
N ASN A 264 -33.81 -5.04 -20.85
CA ASN A 264 -34.07 -4.33 -19.60
C ASN A 264 -33.87 -5.22 -18.37
N GLY A 265 -34.19 -4.72 -17.17
CA GLY A 265 -34.04 -5.44 -15.92
C GLY A 265 -35.10 -5.08 -14.88
N ILE A 266 -35.45 -6.06 -14.05
CA ILE A 266 -36.52 -5.96 -13.06
C ILE A 266 -36.09 -6.61 -11.74
N SER A 267 -36.55 -6.06 -10.62
CA SER A 267 -36.42 -6.73 -9.33
C SER A 267 -37.41 -7.88 -9.26
N CYS A 268 -37.01 -9.00 -8.66
CA CYS A 268 -37.88 -10.15 -8.49
C CYS A 268 -37.97 -10.56 -7.02
N LYS A 269 -39.17 -10.98 -6.58
CA LYS A 269 -39.46 -11.35 -5.19
C LYS A 269 -40.13 -12.70 -5.07
N LYS A 270 -39.77 -13.45 -4.02
CA LYS A 270 -40.50 -14.64 -3.58
C LYS A 270 -40.66 -14.63 -2.06
N PHE A 271 -41.89 -14.87 -1.60
CA PHE A 271 -42.17 -15.06 -0.18
C PHE A 271 -42.23 -16.55 0.15
N PHE A 272 -41.53 -16.94 1.21
CA PHE A 272 -41.62 -18.26 1.81
C PHE A 272 -42.23 -18.12 3.19
N SER A 273 -43.37 -18.77 3.43
CA SER A 273 -44.08 -18.72 4.71
C SER A 273 -44.52 -20.12 5.09
N ALA A 274 -44.45 -20.47 6.36
CA ALA A 274 -45.00 -21.73 6.86
C ALA A 274 -46.51 -21.82 6.52
N ARG A 275 -46.89 -22.79 5.70
CA ARG A 275 -48.29 -23.07 5.36
C ARG A 275 -48.54 -24.57 5.50
N GLY A 276 -49.45 -24.95 6.39
CA GLY A 276 -49.82 -26.36 6.61
C GLY A 276 -48.79 -27.10 7.48
N LYS A 277 -48.22 -28.20 6.97
CA LYS A 277 -47.29 -29.09 7.69
C LYS A 277 -45.80 -28.72 7.57
N THR A 278 -45.46 -27.65 6.85
CA THR A 278 -44.07 -27.24 6.60
C THR A 278 -43.47 -26.60 7.86
N THR A 279 -42.31 -27.08 8.30
CA THR A 279 -41.61 -26.53 9.48
C THR A 279 -40.72 -25.34 9.09
N GLN A 280 -40.28 -24.57 10.09
CA GLN A 280 -39.36 -23.46 9.85
C GLN A 280 -37.99 -23.94 9.36
N GLU A 281 -37.49 -25.06 9.89
CA GLU A 281 -36.23 -25.70 9.46
C GLU A 281 -36.25 -26.10 7.97
N GLU A 282 -37.40 -26.58 7.49
CA GLU A 282 -37.59 -26.92 6.07
C GLU A 282 -37.56 -25.67 5.18
N ILE A 283 -38.06 -24.53 5.67
CA ILE A 283 -38.00 -23.25 4.95
C ILE A 283 -36.58 -22.72 4.90
N ASP A 284 -35.86 -22.75 6.02
CA ASP A 284 -34.48 -22.29 6.12
C ASP A 284 -33.58 -23.10 5.16
N ALA A 285 -33.70 -24.43 5.18
CA ALA A 285 -32.97 -25.33 4.28
C ALA A 285 -33.33 -25.10 2.81
N GLU A 286 -34.60 -24.81 2.48
CA GLU A 286 -35.03 -24.53 1.11
C GLU A 286 -34.49 -23.19 0.60
N VAL A 287 -34.50 -22.14 1.44
CA VAL A 287 -33.93 -20.84 1.09
C VAL A 287 -32.42 -20.94 0.89
N GLU A 288 -31.71 -21.63 1.78
CA GLU A 288 -30.26 -21.86 1.64
C GLU A 288 -29.94 -22.65 0.36
N ARG A 289 -30.73 -23.68 0.05
CA ARG A 289 -30.63 -24.45 -1.20
C ARG A 289 -30.83 -23.55 -2.42
N ILE A 290 -31.84 -22.69 -2.43
CA ILE A 290 -32.12 -21.77 -3.54
C ILE A 290 -30.98 -20.77 -3.72
N ILE A 291 -30.50 -20.13 -2.65
CA ILE A 291 -29.37 -19.19 -2.72
C ILE A 291 -28.12 -19.89 -3.26
N LYS A 292 -27.83 -21.10 -2.76
CA LYS A 292 -26.71 -21.91 -3.24
C LYS A 292 -26.87 -22.32 -4.71
N ALA A 293 -28.09 -22.63 -5.14
CA ALA A 293 -28.41 -23.00 -6.52
C ALA A 293 -28.36 -21.81 -7.49
N ILE A 294 -28.66 -20.59 -7.05
CA ILE A 294 -28.46 -19.35 -7.83
C ILE A 294 -26.96 -19.01 -7.90
N GLY A 295 -26.25 -19.14 -6.77
CA GLY A 295 -24.82 -18.86 -6.69
C GLY A 295 -24.49 -17.40 -6.96
N LYS A 296 -23.43 -17.14 -7.75
CA LYS A 296 -23.02 -15.78 -8.16
C LYS A 296 -23.89 -15.19 -9.28
N GLY A 297 -24.92 -15.91 -9.70
CA GLY A 297 -25.79 -15.59 -10.83
C GLY A 297 -25.72 -16.64 -11.92
N GLY A 298 -26.59 -16.50 -12.92
CA GLY A 298 -26.63 -17.38 -14.07
C GLY A 298 -27.85 -17.19 -14.94
N ALA A 299 -27.77 -17.71 -16.16
CA ALA A 299 -28.89 -17.73 -17.08
C ALA A 299 -30.02 -18.61 -16.54
N VAL A 300 -31.21 -18.05 -16.48
CA VAL A 300 -32.42 -18.73 -16.01
C VAL A 300 -33.58 -18.44 -16.94
N ARG A 301 -34.58 -19.30 -16.82
CA ARG A 301 -35.93 -19.04 -17.27
C ARG A 301 -36.79 -18.83 -16.04
N ILE A 302 -37.47 -17.69 -15.98
CA ILE A 302 -38.25 -17.27 -14.81
C ILE A 302 -39.69 -17.05 -15.22
N GLN A 303 -40.61 -17.62 -14.44
CA GLN A 303 -42.04 -17.45 -14.62
C GLN A 303 -42.64 -16.78 -13.40
N GLY A 304 -43.52 -15.82 -13.61
CA GLY A 304 -44.22 -15.15 -12.52
C GLY A 304 -45.15 -14.05 -13.02
N LYS A 305 -45.57 -13.19 -12.09
CA LYS A 305 -46.42 -12.03 -12.37
C LYS A 305 -45.67 -10.74 -12.06
N ILE A 306 -45.88 -9.70 -12.87
CA ILE A 306 -45.32 -8.37 -12.66
C ILE A 306 -46.41 -7.50 -12.04
N GLU A 307 -46.17 -6.96 -10.84
CA GLU A 307 -47.11 -6.10 -10.11
C GLU A 307 -46.36 -4.90 -9.52
N TYR A 308 -47.05 -3.78 -9.31
CA TYR A 308 -46.42 -2.60 -8.72
C TYR A 308 -46.20 -2.77 -7.21
N ASP A 309 -44.95 -2.72 -6.76
CA ASP A 309 -44.60 -2.86 -5.35
C ASP A 309 -44.47 -1.49 -4.69
N LYS A 310 -45.42 -1.13 -3.83
CA LYS A 310 -45.45 0.17 -3.13
C LYS A 310 -44.27 0.42 -2.20
N PHE A 311 -43.57 -0.63 -1.74
CA PHE A 311 -42.43 -0.47 -0.84
C PHE A 311 -41.17 -0.09 -1.62
N ILE A 312 -40.98 -0.66 -2.81
CA ILE A 312 -39.89 -0.29 -3.72
C ILE A 312 -40.26 0.91 -4.60
N SER A 313 -41.56 1.20 -4.73
CA SER A 313 -42.14 2.18 -5.65
C SER A 313 -41.78 1.90 -7.11
N ASP A 314 -41.79 0.62 -7.49
CA ASP A 314 -41.42 0.15 -8.83
C ASP A 314 -42.15 -1.18 -9.15
N TYR A 315 -42.20 -1.57 -10.42
CA TYR A 315 -42.72 -2.87 -10.84
C TYR A 315 -41.76 -4.00 -10.46
N VAL A 316 -42.31 -5.08 -9.90
CA VAL A 316 -41.54 -6.24 -9.41
C VAL A 316 -42.13 -7.53 -9.96
N LEU A 317 -41.27 -8.45 -10.39
CA LEU A 317 -41.67 -9.80 -10.77
C LEU A 317 -41.79 -10.68 -9.53
N PHE A 318 -43.01 -11.06 -9.16
CA PHE A 318 -43.28 -12.07 -8.15
C PHE A 318 -43.12 -13.46 -8.77
N ILE A 319 -42.13 -14.20 -8.30
CA ILE A 319 -41.66 -15.41 -8.96
C ILE A 319 -42.59 -16.58 -8.60
N ASP A 320 -43.04 -17.33 -9.60
CA ASP A 320 -43.76 -18.58 -9.39
C ASP A 320 -42.83 -19.79 -9.55
N SER A 321 -41.96 -19.76 -10.56
CA SER A 321 -41.04 -20.85 -10.88
C SER A 321 -39.78 -20.33 -11.57
N MET A 322 -38.66 -21.01 -11.35
CA MET A 322 -37.36 -20.64 -11.93
C MET A 322 -36.54 -21.90 -12.22
N GLU A 323 -36.02 -21.97 -13.44
CA GLU A 323 -35.17 -23.07 -13.92
C GLU A 323 -33.86 -22.53 -14.51
N ARG A 324 -32.79 -23.29 -14.32
CA ARG A 324 -31.47 -22.97 -14.86
C ARG A 324 -31.46 -23.23 -16.37
N ARG A 325 -30.97 -22.26 -17.12
CA ARG A 325 -30.77 -22.35 -18.57
C ARG A 325 -29.31 -22.61 -18.86
N SER A 326 -29.02 -23.59 -19.72
CA SER A 326 -27.68 -23.74 -20.28
C SER A 326 -27.58 -22.84 -21.50
N VAL A 327 -26.69 -21.86 -21.45
CA VAL A 327 -26.32 -21.05 -22.63
C VAL A 327 -25.15 -21.77 -23.31
N PRO A 328 -25.26 -22.13 -24.60
CA PRO A 328 -24.12 -22.67 -25.34
C PRO A 328 -22.96 -21.68 -25.25
N GLN A 329 -21.81 -22.14 -24.76
CA GLN A 329 -20.60 -21.33 -24.76
C GLN A 329 -19.86 -21.55 -26.07
N ARG A 330 -19.15 -20.51 -26.54
CA ARG A 330 -18.21 -20.65 -27.66
C ARG A 330 -17.12 -21.65 -27.27
N GLU A 331 -16.82 -22.56 -28.18
CA GLU A 331 -15.78 -23.59 -28.06
C GLU A 331 -14.94 -23.60 -29.34
N ASP A 332 -13.65 -23.87 -29.21
CA ASP A 332 -12.77 -24.09 -30.34
C ASP A 332 -12.81 -25.58 -30.72
N THR A 333 -13.22 -25.91 -31.95
CA THR A 333 -13.32 -27.30 -32.44
C THR A 333 -12.23 -27.73 -33.42
N ALA A 334 -11.28 -26.85 -33.76
CA ALA A 334 -10.17 -27.20 -34.66
C ALA A 334 -9.31 -28.36 -34.14
N GLU A 335 -8.77 -29.20 -35.02
CA GLU A 335 -7.88 -30.29 -34.59
C GLU A 335 -6.57 -29.74 -34.00
N GLU A 336 -5.91 -28.84 -34.72
CA GLU A 336 -4.76 -28.09 -34.21
C GLU A 336 -5.18 -26.68 -33.79
N LYS A 337 -4.88 -26.34 -32.53
CA LYS A 337 -5.28 -25.06 -31.91
C LYS A 337 -4.25 -23.96 -32.16
N ARG A 338 -4.73 -22.74 -32.40
CA ARG A 338 -3.89 -21.55 -32.45
C ARG A 338 -3.38 -21.09 -31.07
N VAL A 339 -2.57 -20.04 -31.08
CA VAL A 339 -2.14 -19.29 -29.91
C VAL A 339 -2.43 -17.81 -30.15
N GLU A 340 -3.04 -17.13 -29.18
CA GLU A 340 -3.15 -15.67 -29.21
C GLU A 340 -1.89 -15.02 -28.66
N LEU A 341 -1.35 -14.06 -29.41
CA LEU A 341 -0.12 -13.33 -29.08
C LEU A 341 -0.34 -11.84 -28.77
N HIS A 342 -1.55 -11.33 -28.96
CA HIS A 342 -1.93 -9.95 -28.71
C HIS A 342 -3.29 -9.89 -28.00
N ALA A 343 -3.25 -9.74 -26.67
CA ALA A 343 -4.45 -9.70 -25.84
C ALA A 343 -4.31 -8.76 -24.64
N HIS A 344 -5.34 -7.94 -24.44
CA HIS A 344 -5.48 -6.97 -23.38
C HIS A 344 -6.41 -7.48 -22.29
N THR A 345 -6.11 -7.08 -21.07
CA THR A 345 -6.88 -7.41 -19.88
C THR A 345 -7.41 -6.14 -19.23
N LYS A 346 -8.17 -6.30 -18.13
CA LYS A 346 -8.60 -5.18 -17.27
C LYS A 346 -7.46 -4.26 -16.79
N MET A 347 -6.20 -4.66 -16.94
CA MET A 347 -5.03 -3.83 -16.61
C MET A 347 -4.64 -2.84 -17.73
N SER A 348 -5.15 -2.99 -18.95
CA SER A 348 -5.13 -1.94 -19.97
C SER A 348 -6.14 -0.86 -19.58
N ALA A 349 -5.61 0.23 -19.01
CA ALA A 349 -6.39 1.19 -18.23
C ALA A 349 -7.52 1.84 -19.04
N LEU A 350 -8.75 1.70 -18.54
CA LEU A 350 -9.98 2.24 -19.14
C LEU A 350 -10.19 1.84 -20.61
N ASP A 351 -9.73 0.65 -21.02
CA ASP A 351 -9.88 0.19 -22.40
C ASP A 351 -10.40 -1.25 -22.50
N ALA A 352 -9.68 -2.22 -21.97
CA ALA A 352 -10.10 -3.63 -22.03
C ALA A 352 -10.86 -4.08 -20.78
N VAL A 353 -11.79 -5.02 -20.98
CA VAL A 353 -12.73 -5.49 -19.94
C VAL A 353 -12.54 -6.97 -19.58
N VAL A 354 -11.55 -7.65 -20.17
CA VAL A 354 -11.28 -9.08 -19.91
C VAL A 354 -10.49 -9.27 -18.62
N PRO A 355 -11.00 -9.98 -17.58
CA PRO A 355 -10.17 -10.35 -16.44
C PRO A 355 -9.04 -11.31 -16.87
N PRO A 356 -7.78 -11.12 -16.41
CA PRO A 356 -6.66 -12.00 -16.74
C PRO A 356 -6.96 -13.49 -16.50
N LYS A 357 -7.60 -13.79 -15.37
CA LYS A 357 -8.04 -15.15 -15.03
C LYS A 357 -8.97 -15.75 -16.09
N VAL A 358 -9.97 -14.99 -16.55
CA VAL A 358 -11.00 -15.48 -17.48
C VAL A 358 -10.40 -15.73 -18.88
N LEU A 359 -9.46 -14.88 -19.30
CA LEU A 359 -8.70 -15.08 -20.54
C LEU A 359 -7.94 -16.43 -20.52
N VAL A 360 -7.19 -16.70 -19.46
CA VAL A 360 -6.42 -17.94 -19.29
C VAL A 360 -7.34 -19.16 -19.17
N GLU A 361 -8.41 -19.07 -18.38
CA GLU A 361 -9.39 -20.16 -18.25
C GLU A 361 -10.08 -20.48 -19.59
N THR A 362 -10.32 -19.47 -20.43
CA THR A 362 -10.94 -19.67 -21.75
C THR A 362 -9.99 -20.32 -22.74
N ALA A 363 -8.75 -19.81 -22.84
CA ALA A 363 -7.73 -20.43 -23.69
C ALA A 363 -7.47 -21.90 -23.29
N ALA A 364 -7.43 -22.18 -21.99
CA ALA A 364 -7.27 -23.54 -21.48
C ALA A 364 -8.48 -24.44 -21.78
N ARG A 365 -9.71 -23.91 -21.65
CA ARG A 365 -10.95 -24.61 -22.01
C ARG A 365 -10.99 -24.97 -23.50
N TRP A 366 -10.53 -24.06 -24.36
CA TRP A 366 -10.40 -24.28 -25.80
C TRP A 366 -9.24 -25.19 -26.20
N GLY A 367 -8.45 -25.67 -25.25
CA GLY A 367 -7.33 -26.59 -25.50
C GLY A 367 -6.11 -25.94 -26.13
N TRP A 368 -5.97 -24.61 -26.04
CA TRP A 368 -4.81 -23.90 -26.58
C TRP A 368 -3.54 -24.23 -25.77
N PRO A 369 -2.37 -24.38 -26.42
CA PRO A 369 -1.13 -24.69 -25.72
C PRO A 369 -0.56 -23.50 -24.95
N ALA A 370 -0.86 -22.28 -25.39
CA ALA A 370 -0.39 -21.04 -24.79
C ALA A 370 -1.34 -19.86 -25.03
N VAL A 371 -1.17 -18.80 -24.26
CA VAL A 371 -1.81 -17.50 -24.46
C VAL A 371 -0.88 -16.38 -24.00
N ALA A 372 -0.76 -15.30 -24.78
CA ALA A 372 0.00 -14.11 -24.39
C ALA A 372 -0.87 -13.08 -23.66
N ILE A 373 -0.20 -12.25 -22.85
CA ILE A 373 -0.79 -11.07 -22.22
C ILE A 373 0.08 -9.88 -22.58
N THR A 374 -0.50 -8.89 -23.24
CA THR A 374 0.20 -7.75 -23.85
C THR A 374 -0.50 -6.42 -23.52
N ASP A 375 -0.77 -6.18 -22.24
CA ASP A 375 -1.44 -4.97 -21.80
C ASP A 375 -0.70 -3.67 -22.21
N HIS A 376 -1.46 -2.58 -22.37
CA HIS A 376 -0.93 -1.28 -22.81
C HIS A 376 0.05 -0.68 -21.81
N GLY A 377 1.33 -0.68 -22.17
CA GLY A 377 2.43 -0.09 -21.41
C GLY A 377 2.70 -0.75 -20.06
N VAL A 378 1.96 -1.79 -19.67
CA VAL A 378 2.00 -2.34 -18.31
C VAL A 378 1.99 -3.87 -18.31
N VAL A 379 2.46 -4.45 -17.21
CA VAL A 379 2.54 -5.91 -17.01
C VAL A 379 1.74 -6.40 -15.79
N GLN A 380 0.81 -5.59 -15.29
CA GLN A 380 0.11 -5.79 -14.00
C GLN A 380 -0.75 -7.07 -13.93
N ALA A 381 -1.11 -7.64 -15.07
CA ALA A 381 -1.90 -8.88 -15.15
C ALA A 381 -1.07 -10.16 -14.91
N PHE A 382 0.26 -10.07 -14.94
CA PHE A 382 1.16 -11.23 -14.85
C PHE A 382 0.94 -12.09 -13.59
N PRO A 383 0.81 -11.51 -12.38
CA PRO A 383 0.65 -12.30 -11.16
C PRO A 383 -0.66 -13.12 -11.16
N GLU A 384 -1.77 -12.50 -11.58
CA GLU A 384 -3.08 -13.18 -11.66
C GLU A 384 -3.06 -14.30 -12.72
N ALA A 385 -2.43 -14.05 -13.87
CA ALA A 385 -2.30 -15.04 -14.93
C ALA A 385 -1.46 -16.25 -14.48
N MET A 386 -0.31 -16.00 -13.83
CA MET A 386 0.54 -17.04 -13.24
C MET A 386 -0.24 -17.90 -12.23
N ASN A 387 -0.96 -17.25 -11.30
CA ASN A 387 -1.74 -17.94 -10.27
C ASN A 387 -2.87 -18.79 -10.87
N THR A 388 -3.51 -18.29 -11.94
CA THR A 388 -4.55 -19.00 -12.67
C THR A 388 -4.01 -20.24 -13.37
N ALA A 389 -2.91 -20.11 -14.13
CA ALA A 389 -2.26 -21.24 -14.80
C ALA A 389 -1.81 -22.32 -13.80
N ARG A 390 -1.25 -21.93 -12.64
CA ARG A 390 -0.90 -22.85 -11.55
C ARG A 390 -2.11 -23.58 -10.98
N ALA A 391 -3.23 -22.87 -10.79
CA ALA A 391 -4.46 -23.47 -10.27
C ALA A 391 -5.07 -24.47 -11.25
N LEU A 392 -4.95 -24.22 -12.57
CA LEU A 392 -5.36 -25.14 -13.63
C LEU A 392 -4.44 -26.36 -13.72
N ALA A 393 -3.12 -26.17 -13.60
CA ALA A 393 -2.15 -27.26 -13.60
C ALA A 393 -2.41 -28.27 -12.46
N LYS A 394 -2.81 -27.78 -11.27
CA LYS A 394 -3.25 -28.65 -10.15
C LYS A 394 -4.50 -29.48 -10.46
N LYS A 395 -5.31 -29.07 -11.45
CA LYS A 395 -6.47 -29.81 -11.96
C LYS A 395 -6.13 -30.67 -13.19
N GLY A 396 -4.86 -30.77 -13.56
CA GLY A 396 -4.40 -31.53 -14.72
C GLY A 396 -4.56 -30.81 -16.06
N ILE A 397 -4.85 -29.51 -16.07
CA ILE A 397 -4.96 -28.68 -17.27
C ILE A 397 -3.70 -27.82 -17.38
N ASP A 398 -2.85 -28.11 -18.35
CA ASP A 398 -1.62 -27.33 -18.59
C ASP A 398 -1.85 -26.26 -19.65
N ILE A 399 -1.48 -25.02 -19.33
CA ILE A 399 -1.48 -23.90 -20.26
C ILE A 399 -0.26 -23.03 -19.98
N LYS A 400 0.45 -22.65 -21.03
CA LYS A 400 1.59 -21.74 -20.94
C LYS A 400 1.13 -20.28 -21.06
N ILE A 401 1.67 -19.42 -20.19
CA ILE A 401 1.51 -17.97 -20.32
C ILE A 401 2.73 -17.39 -21.02
N ILE A 402 2.51 -16.54 -22.03
CA ILE A 402 3.56 -15.74 -22.67
C ILE A 402 3.46 -14.33 -22.11
N TYR A 403 4.49 -13.91 -21.41
CA TYR A 403 4.54 -12.63 -20.70
C TYR A 403 4.99 -11.52 -21.65
N GLY A 404 4.12 -10.56 -21.93
CA GLY A 404 4.42 -9.47 -22.84
C GLY A 404 3.82 -8.12 -22.46
N MET A 405 3.97 -7.15 -23.35
CA MET A 405 3.44 -5.79 -23.22
C MET A 405 3.24 -5.22 -24.61
N GLU A 406 2.16 -4.46 -24.81
CA GLU A 406 2.11 -3.54 -25.96
C GLU A 406 2.67 -2.18 -25.54
N GLY A 407 3.83 -1.83 -26.08
CA GLY A 407 4.54 -0.58 -25.78
C GLY A 407 4.13 0.59 -26.67
N TYR A 408 4.59 1.78 -26.29
CA TYR A 408 4.45 3.01 -27.08
C TYR A 408 5.82 3.48 -27.59
N LEU A 409 6.24 3.02 -28.77
CA LEU A 409 7.52 3.32 -29.40
C LEU A 409 7.60 4.76 -29.89
N VAL A 410 8.75 5.41 -29.69
CA VAL A 410 9.12 6.70 -30.29
C VAL A 410 10.55 6.64 -30.81
N ASP A 411 10.89 7.42 -31.83
CA ASP A 411 12.27 7.48 -32.35
C ASP A 411 13.12 8.47 -31.52
N GLY A 412 12.56 9.64 -31.22
CA GLY A 412 13.12 10.64 -30.31
C GLY A 412 12.32 10.81 -29.01
N GLU A 413 12.97 11.25 -27.93
CA GLU A 413 12.32 11.47 -26.62
C GLU A 413 11.16 12.49 -26.68
N ASP A 414 11.26 13.48 -27.58
CA ASP A 414 10.31 14.59 -27.73
C ASP A 414 9.26 14.37 -28.83
N ASP A 415 9.26 13.20 -29.48
CA ASP A 415 8.33 12.94 -30.56
C ASP A 415 6.87 13.01 -30.07
N ALA A 416 6.06 13.81 -30.76
CA ALA A 416 4.67 14.02 -30.36
C ALA A 416 3.84 12.72 -30.48
N ARG A 417 4.17 11.86 -31.45
CA ARG A 417 3.42 10.65 -31.80
C ARG A 417 4.21 9.40 -31.41
N ALA A 418 3.54 8.49 -30.71
CA ALA A 418 4.07 7.17 -30.40
C ALA A 418 3.33 6.09 -31.19
N PHE A 419 4.06 5.05 -31.60
CA PHE A 419 3.53 3.89 -32.32
C PHE A 419 3.36 2.71 -31.36
N HIS A 420 2.40 1.85 -31.64
CA HIS A 420 2.26 0.60 -30.89
C HIS A 420 3.35 -0.40 -31.32
N ILE A 421 3.77 -1.26 -30.40
CA ILE A 421 4.79 -2.28 -30.61
C ILE A 421 4.56 -3.42 -29.62
N ILE A 422 4.70 -4.67 -30.06
CA ILE A 422 4.52 -5.83 -29.17
C ILE A 422 5.87 -6.30 -28.64
N PHE A 423 5.96 -6.53 -27.34
CA PHE A 423 7.09 -7.16 -26.67
C PHE A 423 6.66 -8.48 -26.05
N LEU A 424 7.36 -9.57 -26.36
CA LEU A 424 7.16 -10.86 -25.72
C LEU A 424 8.48 -11.31 -25.07
N ALA A 425 8.45 -11.57 -23.75
CA ALA A 425 9.62 -12.07 -23.04
C ALA A 425 9.89 -13.53 -23.43
N LYS A 426 11.00 -13.76 -24.14
CA LYS A 426 11.44 -15.09 -24.56
C LYS A 426 11.91 -15.94 -23.38
N ASN A 427 12.60 -15.33 -22.42
CA ASN A 427 13.20 -16.00 -21.26
C ASN A 427 13.28 -15.04 -20.06
N LYS A 428 13.89 -15.47 -18.96
CA LYS A 428 14.04 -14.65 -17.75
C LYS A 428 14.82 -13.35 -17.99
N THR A 429 15.82 -13.35 -18.87
CA THR A 429 16.55 -12.13 -19.28
C THR A 429 15.62 -11.15 -19.97
N GLY A 430 14.80 -11.65 -20.90
CA GLY A 430 13.76 -10.86 -21.57
C GLY A 430 12.74 -10.29 -20.60
N LEU A 431 12.32 -11.05 -19.59
CA LEU A 431 11.40 -10.57 -18.56
C LEU A 431 12.01 -9.44 -17.73
N TYR A 432 13.27 -9.61 -17.28
CA TYR A 432 13.99 -8.60 -16.52
C TYR A 432 14.16 -7.31 -17.34
N ASN A 433 14.52 -7.43 -18.62
CA ASN A 433 14.60 -6.29 -19.54
C ASN A 433 13.24 -5.65 -19.80
N LEU A 434 12.17 -6.43 -19.94
CA LEU A 434 10.81 -5.92 -20.06
C LEU A 434 10.42 -5.09 -18.83
N TYR A 435 10.78 -5.54 -17.62
CA TYR A 435 10.52 -4.76 -16.40
C TYR A 435 11.31 -3.45 -16.37
N LYS A 436 12.55 -3.43 -16.88
CA LYS A 436 13.31 -2.18 -17.04
C LYS A 436 12.63 -1.23 -18.03
N LEU A 437 12.17 -1.73 -19.18
CA LEU A 437 11.48 -0.92 -20.18
C LEU A 437 10.17 -0.33 -19.64
N VAL A 438 9.37 -1.11 -18.92
CA VAL A 438 8.18 -0.62 -18.21
C VAL A 438 8.55 0.48 -17.21
N SER A 439 9.64 0.30 -16.47
CA SER A 439 10.05 1.25 -15.44
C SER A 439 10.54 2.58 -16.02
N LEU A 440 11.40 2.52 -17.03
CA LEU A 440 11.90 3.70 -17.73
C LEU A 440 10.77 4.47 -18.41
N SER A 441 9.81 3.76 -19.00
CA SER A 441 8.66 4.37 -19.67
C SER A 441 7.72 5.10 -18.70
N HIS A 442 7.62 4.64 -17.44
CA HIS A 442 6.80 5.27 -16.40
C HIS A 442 7.53 6.34 -15.59
N ILE A 443 8.87 6.35 -15.57
CA ILE A 443 9.65 7.25 -14.71
C ILE A 443 10.28 8.40 -15.49
N ARG A 444 10.84 8.12 -16.68
CA ARG A 444 11.62 9.09 -17.48
C ARG A 444 10.88 9.52 -18.74
N TYR A 445 10.31 8.57 -19.47
CA TYR A 445 9.74 8.81 -20.80
C TYR A 445 8.21 8.93 -20.82
N PHE A 446 7.59 9.07 -19.64
CA PHE A 446 6.16 9.34 -19.56
C PHE A 446 5.87 10.75 -20.09
N ARG A 447 4.92 10.88 -21.01
CA ARG A 447 4.54 12.18 -21.62
C ARG A 447 3.03 12.26 -21.84
N GLY A 448 2.49 13.47 -21.74
CA GLY A 448 1.07 13.79 -21.94
C GLY A 448 0.39 14.33 -20.68
N THR A 449 -0.91 14.60 -20.76
CA THR A 449 -1.70 15.11 -19.63
C THR A 449 -2.13 13.96 -18.69
N LYS A 450 -2.55 14.27 -17.46
CA LYS A 450 -3.02 13.26 -16.48
C LYS A 450 -4.05 12.25 -17.04
N LYS A 451 -4.87 12.63 -18.03
CA LYS A 451 -5.89 11.77 -18.64
C LYS A 451 -5.45 11.05 -19.93
N ARG A 452 -4.38 11.50 -20.59
CA ARG A 452 -3.93 10.97 -21.90
C ARG A 452 -2.43 10.68 -21.96
N GLY A 453 -1.78 10.62 -20.81
CA GLY A 453 -0.36 10.35 -20.70
C GLY A 453 -0.06 8.91 -21.11
N ARG A 454 1.03 8.72 -21.85
CA ARG A 454 1.48 7.42 -22.32
C ARG A 454 2.89 7.13 -21.80
N PRO A 455 3.15 5.91 -21.30
CA PRO A 455 4.49 5.47 -20.94
C PRO A 455 5.24 5.08 -22.22
N ARG A 456 6.12 5.95 -22.72
CA ARG A 456 6.78 5.77 -24.02
C ARG A 456 8.11 5.04 -23.89
N VAL A 457 8.53 4.37 -24.95
CA VAL A 457 9.80 3.65 -25.05
C VAL A 457 10.55 4.19 -26.26
N PRO A 458 11.65 4.93 -26.09
CA PRO A 458 12.51 5.31 -27.21
C PRO A 458 13.15 4.09 -27.87
N ARG A 459 13.25 4.08 -29.20
CA ARG A 459 13.83 2.96 -29.96
C ARG A 459 15.24 2.61 -29.52
N ALA A 460 16.09 3.61 -29.28
CA ALA A 460 17.45 3.42 -28.78
C ALA A 460 17.49 2.73 -27.40
N VAL A 461 16.52 3.01 -26.53
CA VAL A 461 16.40 2.36 -25.22
C VAL A 461 15.91 0.92 -25.37
N LEU A 462 14.97 0.67 -26.28
CA LEU A 462 14.56 -0.68 -26.61
C LEU A 462 15.73 -1.51 -27.13
N GLU A 463 16.55 -0.97 -28.04
CA GLU A 463 17.73 -1.67 -28.57
C GLU A 463 18.72 -2.04 -27.46
N GLN A 464 18.95 -1.16 -26.48
CA GLN A 464 19.80 -1.44 -25.33
C GLN A 464 19.31 -2.63 -24.49
N TYR A 465 17.98 -2.80 -24.36
CA TYR A 465 17.36 -3.85 -23.53
C TYR A 465 16.63 -4.91 -24.38
N ARG A 466 16.95 -5.06 -25.66
CA ARG A 466 16.24 -5.96 -26.57
C ARG A 466 16.53 -7.44 -26.31
N GLU A 467 17.66 -7.75 -25.66
CA GLU A 467 18.07 -9.13 -25.40
C GLU A 467 16.96 -9.93 -24.69
N GLY A 468 16.62 -11.08 -25.26
CA GLY A 468 15.57 -11.95 -24.72
C GLY A 468 14.14 -11.47 -24.98
N ILE A 469 13.93 -10.39 -25.75
CA ILE A 469 12.60 -9.89 -26.13
C ILE A 469 12.35 -10.15 -27.61
N ILE A 470 11.20 -10.73 -27.94
CA ILE A 470 10.68 -10.85 -29.31
C ILE A 470 9.79 -9.64 -29.58
N VAL A 471 10.00 -8.96 -30.70
CA VAL A 471 9.32 -7.72 -31.05
C VAL A 471 8.35 -7.92 -32.24
N GLY A 472 7.08 -7.58 -32.05
CA GLY A 472 6.04 -7.61 -33.10
C GLY A 472 5.65 -6.23 -33.63
N SER A 473 5.20 -6.16 -34.88
CA SER A 473 4.83 -4.89 -35.54
C SER A 473 3.53 -4.24 -35.04
N ALA A 474 2.78 -4.94 -34.18
CA ALA A 474 1.53 -4.50 -33.55
C ALA A 474 0.37 -4.21 -34.52
N CYS A 475 -0.65 -3.53 -33.99
CA CYS A 475 -1.92 -3.23 -34.63
C CYS A 475 -1.83 -2.08 -35.65
N GLU A 476 -2.97 -1.49 -36.00
CA GLU A 476 -3.05 -0.37 -36.93
C GLU A 476 -2.47 0.93 -36.37
N ALA A 477 -2.28 1.04 -35.06
CA ALA A 477 -1.49 2.08 -34.43
C ALA A 477 0.03 1.81 -34.46
N GLY A 478 0.45 0.65 -34.96
CA GLY A 478 1.85 0.29 -35.21
C GLY A 478 2.49 1.09 -36.34
N GLU A 479 3.81 1.22 -36.30
CA GLU A 479 4.59 2.03 -37.25
C GLU A 479 4.40 1.54 -38.69
N LEU A 480 4.49 0.22 -38.91
CA LEU A 480 4.42 -0.38 -40.24
C LEU A 480 3.06 -0.17 -40.90
N ILE A 481 1.95 -0.47 -40.21
CA ILE A 481 0.60 -0.29 -40.74
C ILE A 481 0.33 1.19 -41.01
N ARG A 482 0.73 2.10 -40.11
CA ARG A 482 0.61 3.54 -40.35
C ARG A 482 1.43 4.01 -41.55
N GLY A 483 2.59 3.42 -41.80
CA GLY A 483 3.39 3.65 -43.00
C GLY A 483 2.66 3.24 -44.27
N ILE A 484 2.06 2.04 -44.28
CA ILE A 484 1.28 1.51 -45.40
C ILE A 484 0.06 2.42 -45.67
N VAL A 485 -0.69 2.77 -44.61
CA VAL A 485 -1.87 3.65 -44.73
C VAL A 485 -1.52 5.04 -45.25
N ALA A 486 -0.34 5.55 -44.90
CA ALA A 486 0.15 6.83 -45.38
C ALA A 486 0.72 6.77 -46.81
N GLY A 487 0.76 5.60 -47.46
CA GLY A 487 1.30 5.41 -48.79
C GLY A 487 2.81 5.65 -48.88
N ARG A 488 3.56 5.31 -47.81
CA ARG A 488 5.03 5.46 -47.82
C ARG A 488 5.68 4.54 -48.86
N PRO A 489 6.83 4.93 -49.44
CA PRO A 489 7.52 4.11 -50.44
C PRO A 489 7.91 2.72 -49.92
N ASP A 490 7.86 1.71 -50.79
CA ASP A 490 8.19 0.31 -50.44
C ASP A 490 9.55 0.12 -49.78
N ALA A 491 10.57 0.88 -50.19
CA ALA A 491 11.89 0.82 -49.59
C ALA A 491 11.87 1.25 -48.11
N GLU A 492 11.06 2.24 -47.76
CA GLU A 492 10.91 2.72 -46.38
C GLU A 492 10.14 1.70 -45.53
N LEU A 493 9.07 1.12 -46.08
CA LEU A 493 8.31 0.06 -45.41
C LEU A 493 9.16 -1.19 -45.16
N GLU A 494 10.04 -1.53 -46.09
CA GLU A 494 10.99 -2.62 -45.94
C GLU A 494 11.99 -2.36 -44.81
N GLU A 495 12.56 -1.14 -44.73
CA GLU A 495 13.45 -0.77 -43.62
C GLU A 495 12.75 -0.80 -42.27
N MET A 496 11.51 -0.31 -42.17
CA MET A 496 10.70 -0.42 -40.95
C MET A 496 10.47 -1.88 -40.57
N ALA A 497 10.07 -2.71 -41.53
CA ALA A 497 9.79 -4.13 -41.30
C ALA A 497 11.04 -4.91 -40.85
N LYS A 498 12.27 -4.48 -41.22
CA LYS A 498 13.52 -5.10 -40.74
C LYS A 498 13.69 -5.03 -39.23
N PHE A 499 13.09 -4.04 -38.56
CA PHE A 499 13.21 -3.88 -37.10
C PHE A 499 12.49 -4.97 -36.29
N TYR A 500 11.44 -5.60 -36.81
CA TYR A 500 10.56 -6.50 -36.05
C TYR A 500 10.95 -7.97 -36.18
N ASP A 501 10.76 -8.79 -35.16
CA ASP A 501 11.03 -10.24 -35.24
C ASP A 501 9.91 -11.00 -35.97
N PHE A 502 8.67 -10.51 -35.87
CA PHE A 502 7.52 -10.98 -36.65
C PHE A 502 6.62 -9.80 -37.07
N LEU A 503 5.86 -10.00 -38.15
CA LEU A 503 4.92 -9.00 -38.65
C LEU A 503 3.49 -9.45 -38.36
N GLU A 504 2.68 -8.52 -37.83
CA GLU A 504 1.31 -8.75 -37.42
C GLU A 504 0.30 -8.29 -38.46
N ILE A 505 -0.76 -9.10 -38.60
CA ILE A 505 -1.99 -8.73 -39.31
C ILE A 505 -3.19 -9.05 -38.43
N GLN A 506 -4.29 -8.33 -38.65
CA GLN A 506 -5.52 -8.46 -37.87
C GLN A 506 -6.72 -8.70 -38.79
N PRO A 507 -7.82 -9.29 -38.26
CA PRO A 507 -9.09 -9.33 -38.96
C PRO A 507 -9.45 -7.94 -39.49
N ILE A 508 -9.89 -7.86 -40.74
CA ILE A 508 -10.04 -6.57 -41.44
C ILE A 508 -10.99 -5.62 -40.69
N HIS A 509 -12.03 -6.17 -40.06
CA HIS A 509 -13.03 -5.37 -39.35
C HIS A 509 -12.51 -4.73 -38.06
N ASN A 510 -11.36 -5.16 -37.53
CA ASN A 510 -10.68 -4.40 -36.47
C ASN A 510 -10.36 -2.96 -36.92
N ASN A 511 -10.15 -2.79 -38.23
CA ASN A 511 -9.75 -1.53 -38.87
C ASN A 511 -10.90 -0.83 -39.60
N ASP A 512 -12.15 -1.19 -39.31
CA ASP A 512 -13.33 -0.62 -39.97
C ASP A 512 -13.39 0.92 -39.86
N PHE A 513 -12.86 1.49 -38.78
CA PHE A 513 -12.81 2.94 -38.59
C PHE A 513 -11.98 3.67 -39.66
N LEU A 514 -11.02 2.99 -40.30
CA LEU A 514 -10.26 3.55 -41.43
C LEU A 514 -11.14 3.84 -42.65
N LYS A 515 -12.30 3.17 -42.78
CA LYS A 515 -13.25 3.40 -43.88
C LYS A 515 -14.18 4.59 -43.65
N PHE A 516 -14.42 4.94 -42.38
CA PHE A 516 -15.44 5.92 -42.00
C PHE A 516 -14.87 7.26 -41.54
N ASP A 517 -13.56 7.37 -41.42
CA ASP A 517 -12.86 8.60 -41.06
C ASP A 517 -12.19 9.18 -42.30
N ASP A 518 -12.71 10.33 -42.75
CA ASP A 518 -12.30 11.03 -43.98
C ASP A 518 -10.81 11.39 -44.03
N ARG A 519 -10.07 11.23 -42.92
CA ARG A 519 -8.61 11.40 -42.84
C ARG A 519 -7.83 10.24 -43.49
N PHE A 520 -8.46 9.10 -43.74
CA PHE A 520 -7.80 7.92 -44.30
C PHE A 520 -8.30 7.62 -45.72
N PRO A 521 -7.44 7.08 -46.60
CA PRO A 521 -7.79 6.84 -48.00
C PRO A 521 -8.64 5.57 -48.24
N MET A 522 -8.94 4.78 -47.20
CA MET A 522 -9.63 3.49 -47.32
C MET A 522 -11.14 3.71 -47.43
N GLN A 523 -11.81 2.91 -48.26
CA GLN A 523 -13.26 3.01 -48.47
C GLN A 523 -13.96 1.65 -48.45
N THR A 524 -13.22 0.57 -48.71
CA THR A 524 -13.77 -0.78 -48.92
C THR A 524 -13.06 -1.84 -48.08
N ASP A 525 -13.70 -2.99 -47.92
CA ASP A 525 -13.08 -4.16 -47.28
C ASP A 525 -11.85 -4.66 -48.04
N GLU A 526 -11.82 -4.45 -49.36
CA GLU A 526 -10.68 -4.84 -50.19
C GLU A 526 -9.45 -3.96 -49.91
N ASP A 527 -9.64 -2.66 -49.65
CA ASP A 527 -8.54 -1.77 -49.23
C ASP A 527 -7.90 -2.26 -47.91
N LEU A 528 -8.71 -2.77 -46.98
CA LEU A 528 -8.22 -3.32 -45.72
C LEU A 528 -7.49 -4.66 -45.92
N ARG A 529 -7.97 -5.50 -46.83
CA ARG A 529 -7.25 -6.73 -47.24
C ARG A 529 -5.93 -6.41 -47.91
N ASP A 530 -5.86 -5.35 -48.71
CA ASP A 530 -4.62 -4.92 -49.38
C ASP A 530 -3.55 -4.47 -48.38
N ILE A 531 -3.94 -3.87 -47.24
CA ILE A 531 -3.00 -3.61 -46.14
C ILE A 531 -2.39 -4.93 -45.66
N ASN A 532 -3.22 -5.93 -45.35
CA ASN A 532 -2.75 -7.23 -44.87
C ASN A 532 -1.90 -7.97 -45.92
N ARG A 533 -2.27 -7.90 -47.21
CA ARG A 533 -1.45 -8.44 -48.31
C ARG A 533 -0.11 -7.72 -48.44
N LYS A 534 -0.07 -6.41 -48.21
CA LYS A 534 1.20 -5.66 -48.23
C LYS A 534 2.13 -6.09 -47.10
N VAL A 535 1.59 -6.34 -45.91
CA VAL A 535 2.36 -6.93 -44.81
C VAL A 535 2.83 -8.34 -45.16
N ASP A 536 1.98 -9.17 -45.78
CA ASP A 536 2.37 -10.51 -46.25
C ASP A 536 3.53 -10.46 -47.26
N GLU A 537 3.45 -9.55 -48.23
CA GLU A 537 4.49 -9.32 -49.23
C GLU A 537 5.84 -8.99 -48.56
N LEU A 538 5.83 -8.06 -47.60
CA LEU A 538 7.03 -7.69 -46.84
C LEU A 538 7.55 -8.86 -45.99
N ALA A 539 6.68 -9.62 -45.34
CA ALA A 539 7.03 -10.79 -44.56
C ALA A 539 7.75 -11.84 -45.41
N ARG A 540 7.21 -12.14 -46.62
CA ARG A 540 7.83 -13.08 -47.57
C ARG A 540 9.18 -12.57 -48.06
N LYS A 541 9.27 -11.29 -48.43
CA LYS A 541 10.49 -10.68 -48.95
C LYS A 541 11.64 -10.71 -47.93
N LEU A 542 11.32 -10.51 -46.65
CA LEU A 542 12.29 -10.45 -45.55
C LEU A 542 12.49 -11.80 -44.84
N GLY A 543 11.74 -12.85 -45.20
CA GLY A 543 11.78 -14.15 -44.54
C GLY A 543 11.32 -14.12 -43.08
N LYS A 544 10.37 -13.24 -42.75
CA LYS A 544 9.84 -13.06 -41.39
C LYS A 544 8.52 -13.80 -41.19
N PRO A 545 8.24 -14.33 -39.98
CA PRO A 545 6.94 -14.90 -39.67
C PRO A 545 5.84 -13.85 -39.81
N LEU A 546 4.80 -14.19 -40.57
CA LEU A 546 3.53 -13.47 -40.58
C LEU A 546 2.61 -14.10 -39.54
N ILE A 547 2.03 -13.29 -38.65
CA ILE A 547 1.23 -13.76 -37.52
C ILE A 547 -0.10 -13.02 -37.49
N ALA A 548 -1.19 -13.77 -37.40
CA ALA A 548 -2.53 -13.22 -37.26
C ALA A 548 -2.93 -13.12 -35.78
N THR A 549 -3.26 -11.92 -35.31
CA THR A 549 -3.66 -11.66 -33.92
C THR A 549 -5.05 -11.02 -33.83
N CYS A 550 -5.74 -11.19 -32.70
CA CYS A 550 -7.08 -10.61 -32.52
C CYS A 550 -7.09 -9.20 -31.94
N ASP A 551 -6.04 -8.82 -31.21
CA ASP A 551 -5.99 -7.59 -30.41
C ASP A 551 -7.18 -7.52 -29.41
N VAL A 552 -7.23 -8.56 -28.58
CA VAL A 552 -8.40 -8.87 -27.74
C VAL A 552 -8.60 -7.80 -26.67
N HIS A 553 -9.79 -7.21 -26.61
CA HIS A 553 -10.18 -6.24 -25.58
C HIS A 553 -11.40 -6.67 -24.75
N PHE A 554 -12.15 -7.65 -25.26
CA PHE A 554 -13.31 -8.26 -24.62
C PHE A 554 -13.41 -9.74 -25.01
N LEU A 555 -14.14 -10.57 -24.26
CA LEU A 555 -14.06 -12.03 -24.44
C LEU A 555 -14.99 -12.51 -25.57
N ASN A 556 -16.25 -12.05 -25.53
CA ASN A 556 -17.28 -12.40 -26.49
C ASN A 556 -17.76 -11.17 -27.27
N PRO A 557 -18.33 -11.33 -28.47
CA PRO A 557 -18.84 -10.21 -29.26
C PRO A 557 -19.79 -9.28 -28.49
N GLU A 558 -20.68 -9.84 -27.65
CA GLU A 558 -21.64 -9.11 -26.83
C GLU A 558 -21.01 -8.23 -25.73
N ASP A 559 -19.78 -8.52 -25.31
CA ASP A 559 -19.07 -7.78 -24.27
C ASP A 559 -18.57 -6.41 -24.76
N ALA A 560 -18.65 -6.13 -26.07
CA ALA A 560 -18.21 -4.87 -26.69
C ALA A 560 -18.90 -3.64 -26.06
N VAL A 561 -20.14 -3.81 -25.61
CA VAL A 561 -20.92 -2.75 -24.93
C VAL A 561 -20.21 -2.24 -23.68
N TYR A 562 -19.49 -3.10 -22.94
CA TYR A 562 -18.80 -2.69 -21.73
C TYR A 562 -17.67 -1.70 -22.02
N ARG A 563 -16.90 -1.98 -23.08
CA ARG A 563 -15.86 -1.07 -23.58
C ARG A 563 -16.46 0.23 -24.11
N ALA A 564 -17.58 0.16 -24.84
CA ALA A 564 -18.28 1.34 -25.33
C ALA A 564 -18.68 2.30 -24.20
N MET A 565 -19.25 1.78 -23.10
CA MET A 565 -19.62 2.59 -21.93
C MET A 565 -18.40 3.31 -21.33
N ILE A 566 -17.27 2.62 -21.19
CA ILE A 566 -16.03 3.19 -20.64
C ILE A 566 -15.46 4.27 -21.59
N GLN A 567 -15.40 3.98 -22.89
CA GLN A 567 -14.88 4.94 -23.87
C GLN A 567 -15.77 6.19 -23.97
N LYS A 568 -17.10 6.03 -23.96
CA LYS A 568 -18.04 7.16 -23.94
C LYS A 568 -17.78 8.07 -22.73
N ALA A 569 -17.67 7.49 -21.54
CA ALA A 569 -17.37 8.23 -20.31
C ALA A 569 -16.01 8.97 -20.35
N ASN A 570 -15.07 8.50 -21.17
CA ASN A 570 -13.77 9.14 -21.40
C ASN A 570 -13.75 10.12 -22.58
N GLY A 571 -14.91 10.39 -23.20
CA GLY A 571 -15.07 11.41 -24.25
C GLY A 571 -14.69 10.95 -25.66
N TYR A 572 -14.67 9.65 -25.92
CA TYR A 572 -14.52 9.11 -27.28
C TYR A 572 -15.84 9.33 -28.05
N ARG A 573 -15.74 9.90 -29.26
CA ARG A 573 -16.91 10.32 -30.06
C ARG A 573 -17.58 9.16 -30.78
N ASP A 574 -16.81 8.12 -31.04
CA ASP A 574 -17.12 6.92 -31.82
C ASP A 574 -17.30 5.68 -30.94
N ALA A 575 -17.45 5.86 -29.62
CA ALA A 575 -17.54 4.76 -28.66
C ALA A 575 -18.63 3.73 -28.96
N GLU A 576 -19.69 4.11 -29.68
CA GLU A 576 -20.81 3.22 -30.06
C GLU A 576 -20.46 2.30 -31.25
N ARG A 577 -19.44 2.66 -32.04
CA ARG A 577 -18.96 1.87 -33.19
C ARG A 577 -17.73 1.07 -32.78
N GLN A 578 -17.92 0.10 -31.88
CA GLN A 578 -16.83 -0.74 -31.41
C GLN A 578 -16.33 -1.68 -32.53
N PRO A 579 -15.02 -1.73 -32.80
CA PRO A 579 -14.45 -2.79 -33.62
C PRO A 579 -14.60 -4.16 -32.92
N PRO A 580 -14.71 -5.28 -33.67
CA PRO A 580 -14.94 -6.61 -33.12
C PRO A 580 -13.66 -7.21 -32.50
N LEU A 581 -13.16 -6.62 -31.43
CA LEU A 581 -11.94 -6.99 -30.70
C LEU A 581 -12.18 -8.11 -29.67
N TYR A 582 -12.99 -9.12 -30.03
CA TYR A 582 -13.24 -10.27 -29.17
C TYR A 582 -12.22 -11.39 -29.40
N LEU A 583 -12.01 -12.24 -28.40
CA LEU A 583 -11.18 -13.42 -28.53
C LEU A 583 -11.84 -14.41 -29.50
N ARG A 584 -11.30 -14.55 -30.71
CA ARG A 584 -11.80 -15.51 -31.73
C ARG A 584 -11.32 -16.94 -31.45
N THR A 585 -12.00 -17.96 -31.98
CA THR A 585 -11.51 -19.34 -32.05
C THR A 585 -10.53 -19.55 -33.22
N THR A 586 -9.90 -20.73 -33.32
CA THR A 586 -9.02 -21.07 -34.45
C THR A 586 -9.78 -21.02 -35.79
N GLU A 587 -10.97 -21.60 -35.86
CA GLU A 587 -11.78 -21.66 -37.08
C GLU A 587 -12.27 -20.27 -37.51
N GLU A 588 -12.73 -19.46 -36.55
CA GLU A 588 -13.14 -18.06 -36.80
C GLU A 588 -11.98 -17.25 -37.38
N MET A 589 -10.75 -17.39 -36.85
CA MET A 589 -9.59 -16.72 -37.43
C MET A 589 -9.21 -17.24 -38.80
N LEU A 590 -9.25 -18.55 -39.05
CA LEU A 590 -8.96 -19.09 -40.38
C LEU A 590 -9.92 -18.53 -41.44
N ALA A 591 -11.19 -18.35 -41.08
CA ALA A 591 -12.19 -17.74 -41.96
C ALA A 591 -11.88 -16.26 -42.26
N GLU A 592 -11.40 -15.50 -41.28
CA GLU A 592 -11.06 -14.07 -41.45
C GLU A 592 -9.89 -13.84 -42.45
N PHE A 593 -9.03 -14.85 -42.67
CA PHE A 593 -7.84 -14.74 -43.53
C PHE A 593 -7.91 -15.63 -44.78
N ASP A 594 -9.08 -16.14 -45.15
CA ASP A 594 -9.26 -17.05 -46.29
C ASP A 594 -8.74 -16.48 -47.63
N TYR A 595 -8.81 -15.15 -47.80
CA TYR A 595 -8.36 -14.41 -48.97
C TYR A 595 -6.84 -14.45 -49.21
N LEU A 596 -6.05 -14.89 -48.23
CA LEU A 596 -4.60 -15.15 -48.40
C LEU A 596 -4.32 -16.54 -48.98
N GLY A 597 -5.33 -17.40 -49.07
CA GLY A 597 -5.22 -18.82 -49.44
C GLY A 597 -5.01 -19.72 -48.20
N ALA A 598 -5.56 -20.95 -48.28
CA ALA A 598 -5.65 -21.86 -47.13
C ALA A 598 -4.31 -22.16 -46.44
N GLU A 599 -3.24 -22.36 -47.22
CA GLU A 599 -1.89 -22.63 -46.68
C GLU A 599 -1.35 -21.44 -45.89
N ARG A 600 -1.42 -20.22 -46.48
CA ARG A 600 -0.88 -19.02 -45.84
C ARG A 600 -1.71 -18.59 -44.63
N ALA A 601 -3.04 -18.73 -44.71
CA ALA A 601 -3.94 -18.50 -43.59
C ALA A 601 -3.65 -19.45 -42.43
N TYR A 602 -3.45 -20.74 -42.70
CA TYR A 602 -3.08 -21.71 -41.68
C TYR A 602 -1.70 -21.42 -41.07
N GLU A 603 -0.74 -21.00 -41.91
CA GLU A 603 0.59 -20.63 -41.46
C GLU A 603 0.54 -19.44 -40.48
N CYS A 604 -0.17 -18.35 -40.81
CA CYS A 604 -0.21 -17.15 -39.97
C CYS A 604 -1.15 -17.27 -38.76
N VAL A 605 -2.21 -18.08 -38.84
CA VAL A 605 -3.17 -18.28 -37.74
C VAL A 605 -2.73 -19.38 -36.77
N VAL A 606 -2.05 -20.44 -37.23
CA VAL A 606 -1.74 -21.61 -36.40
C VAL A 606 -0.23 -21.83 -36.29
N THR A 607 0.47 -22.00 -37.41
CA THR A 607 1.86 -22.49 -37.41
C THR A 607 2.82 -21.49 -36.77
N ASN A 608 2.83 -20.23 -37.24
CA ASN A 608 3.74 -19.20 -36.76
C ASN A 608 3.47 -18.76 -35.31
N PRO A 609 2.21 -18.56 -34.86
CA PRO A 609 1.93 -18.27 -33.45
C PRO A 609 2.38 -19.39 -32.50
N ARG A 610 2.17 -20.66 -32.88
CA ARG A 610 2.63 -21.82 -32.09
C ARG A 610 4.16 -21.88 -32.04
N ARG A 611 4.83 -21.58 -33.15
CA ARG A 611 6.30 -21.49 -33.18
C ARG A 611 6.83 -20.45 -32.19
N ILE A 612 6.25 -19.24 -32.11
CA ILE A 612 6.63 -18.25 -31.09
C ILE A 612 6.36 -18.78 -29.67
N ALA A 613 5.24 -19.48 -29.47
CA ALA A 613 4.93 -20.11 -28.20
C ALA A 613 5.92 -21.23 -27.83
N GLU A 614 6.53 -21.91 -28.79
CA GLU A 614 7.58 -22.92 -28.56
C GLU A 614 8.95 -22.29 -28.31
N GLU A 615 9.27 -21.18 -28.99
CA GLU A 615 10.53 -20.43 -28.84
C GLU A 615 10.67 -19.72 -27.48
N THR A 616 9.56 -19.45 -26.81
CA THR A 616 9.53 -18.85 -25.46
C THR A 616 9.78 -19.92 -24.39
N GLU A 617 10.37 -19.57 -23.25
CA GLU A 617 10.58 -20.47 -22.12
C GLU A 617 9.39 -20.47 -21.16
N ARG A 618 9.32 -21.47 -20.26
CA ARG A 618 8.40 -21.46 -19.13
C ARG A 618 9.13 -20.96 -17.89
N PHE A 619 8.76 -19.79 -17.40
CA PHE A 619 9.31 -19.18 -16.20
C PHE A 619 8.21 -18.49 -15.39
N LEU A 620 8.52 -18.16 -14.15
CA LEU A 620 7.63 -17.39 -13.29
C LEU A 620 7.93 -15.90 -13.44
N PRO A 621 6.90 -15.04 -13.53
CA PRO A 621 7.09 -13.59 -13.58
C PRO A 621 7.58 -13.03 -12.22
N ILE A 622 7.32 -13.76 -11.14
CA ILE A 622 7.74 -13.43 -9.77
C ILE A 622 8.31 -14.71 -9.15
N PRO A 623 9.46 -14.65 -8.44
CA PRO A 623 10.00 -15.81 -7.74
C PRO A 623 9.09 -16.29 -6.59
N ASP A 624 9.27 -17.53 -6.14
CA ASP A 624 8.49 -18.09 -5.01
C ASP A 624 9.17 -17.93 -3.64
N GLU A 625 10.49 -17.74 -3.63
CA GLU A 625 11.29 -17.67 -2.41
C GLU A 625 11.19 -16.30 -1.73
N LEU A 626 11.37 -16.29 -0.39
CA LEU A 626 11.53 -15.06 0.38
C LEU A 626 12.98 -14.58 0.29
N TYR A 627 13.17 -13.33 -0.12
CA TYR A 627 14.45 -12.65 -0.16
C TYR A 627 14.48 -11.56 0.91
N ALA A 628 15.01 -11.92 2.08
CA ALA A 628 15.11 -11.01 3.22
C ALA A 628 16.37 -10.13 3.13
N PRO A 629 16.30 -8.86 3.56
CA PRO A 629 17.48 -8.00 3.62
C PRO A 629 18.47 -8.50 4.68
N MET A 630 19.76 -8.44 4.38
CA MET A 630 20.82 -8.76 5.33
C MET A 630 21.43 -7.49 5.92
N VAL A 631 21.50 -7.43 7.26
CA VAL A 631 22.20 -6.37 8.00
C VAL A 631 23.39 -7.00 8.72
N PRO A 632 24.63 -6.71 8.31
CA PRO A 632 25.82 -7.29 8.95
C PRO A 632 25.83 -7.04 10.46
N GLY A 633 25.99 -8.11 11.25
CA GLY A 633 26.06 -8.04 12.71
C GLY A 633 24.71 -7.96 13.44
N ALA A 634 23.58 -7.90 12.73
CA ALA A 634 22.24 -7.75 13.34
C ALA A 634 21.90 -8.84 14.36
N ASP A 635 22.25 -10.10 14.05
CA ASP A 635 22.02 -11.26 14.92
C ASP A 635 22.63 -11.04 16.31
N ARG A 636 23.90 -10.66 16.33
CA ARG A 636 24.66 -10.41 17.56
C ARG A 636 24.12 -9.17 18.28
N GLU A 637 23.84 -8.10 17.54
CA GLU A 637 23.36 -6.83 18.09
C GLU A 637 22.02 -7.02 18.81
N ILE A 638 21.05 -7.72 18.21
CA ILE A 638 19.76 -7.99 18.85
C ILE A 638 19.92 -8.84 20.09
N GLN A 639 20.71 -9.91 20.02
CA GLN A 639 20.94 -10.77 21.16
C GLN A 639 21.56 -9.97 22.33
N GLU A 640 22.62 -9.20 22.07
CA GLU A 640 23.27 -8.38 23.10
C GLU A 640 22.32 -7.32 23.68
N MET A 641 21.56 -6.61 22.84
CA MET A 641 20.59 -5.60 23.28
C MET A 641 19.47 -6.21 24.14
N SER A 642 18.90 -7.34 23.71
CA SER A 642 17.81 -7.99 24.43
C SER A 642 18.25 -8.45 25.82
N TYR A 643 19.39 -9.15 25.92
CA TYR A 643 19.90 -9.61 27.21
C TYR A 643 20.37 -8.45 28.09
N ALA A 644 21.00 -7.41 27.53
CA ALA A 644 21.43 -6.24 28.30
C ALA A 644 20.24 -5.51 28.92
N ARG A 645 19.16 -5.28 28.17
CA ARG A 645 17.95 -4.66 28.71
C ARG A 645 17.24 -5.56 29.72
N ALA A 646 17.14 -6.86 29.45
CA ALA A 646 16.54 -7.80 30.39
C ALA A 646 17.29 -7.82 31.72
N ARG A 647 18.65 -7.85 31.70
CA ARG A 647 19.46 -7.79 32.92
C ARG A 647 19.29 -6.48 33.67
N LYS A 648 19.18 -5.36 32.96
CA LYS A 648 18.89 -4.06 33.57
C LYS A 648 17.55 -4.07 34.31
N LEU A 649 16.51 -4.70 33.75
CA LEU A 649 15.16 -4.69 34.30
C LEU A 649 14.90 -5.76 35.38
N TYR A 650 15.47 -6.96 35.20
CA TYR A 650 15.16 -8.15 36.01
C TYR A 650 16.35 -8.67 36.84
N GLY A 651 17.53 -8.05 36.73
CA GLY A 651 18.75 -8.43 37.42
C GLY A 651 19.72 -9.24 36.57
N GLU A 652 21.00 -9.30 37.00
CA GLU A 652 22.06 -10.03 36.30
C GLU A 652 21.74 -11.54 36.16
N ASN A 653 21.18 -12.13 37.22
CA ASN A 653 20.66 -13.49 37.20
C ASN A 653 19.18 -13.46 36.81
N LEU A 654 18.91 -13.58 35.51
CA LEU A 654 17.56 -13.51 34.97
C LEU A 654 16.64 -14.59 35.60
N PRO A 655 15.40 -14.23 35.96
CA PRO A 655 14.39 -15.22 36.33
C PRO A 655 14.17 -16.21 35.19
N LYS A 656 13.90 -17.48 35.53
CA LYS A 656 13.73 -18.56 34.56
C LYS A 656 12.67 -18.24 33.48
N ILE A 657 11.55 -17.63 33.88
CA ILE A 657 10.48 -17.20 32.95
C ILE A 657 11.03 -16.23 31.88
N VAL A 658 11.94 -15.33 32.27
CA VAL A 658 12.54 -14.33 31.37
C VAL A 658 13.59 -14.96 30.46
N SER A 659 14.49 -15.79 31.02
CA SER A 659 15.52 -16.47 30.22
C SER A 659 14.91 -17.44 29.20
N ASP A 660 13.95 -18.26 29.64
CA ASP A 660 13.28 -19.26 28.79
C ASP A 660 12.52 -18.55 27.65
N ARG A 661 11.90 -17.39 27.93
CA ARG A 661 11.21 -16.59 26.91
C ARG A 661 12.19 -16.00 25.88
N LEU A 662 13.32 -15.43 26.32
CA LEU A 662 14.32 -14.89 25.39
C LEU A 662 14.91 -15.98 24.49
N GLU A 663 15.23 -17.14 25.04
CA GLU A 663 15.77 -18.27 24.27
C GLU A 663 14.76 -18.82 23.27
N LEU A 664 13.49 -18.95 23.67
CA LEU A 664 12.39 -19.39 22.81
C LEU A 664 12.20 -18.46 21.61
N GLU A 665 12.33 -17.14 21.81
CA GLU A 665 12.12 -16.14 20.75
C GLU A 665 13.35 -15.93 19.87
N LEU A 666 14.54 -15.77 20.46
CA LEU A 666 15.76 -15.46 19.71
C LEU A 666 16.14 -16.62 18.77
N LYS A 667 15.95 -17.88 19.18
CA LYS A 667 16.34 -19.03 18.36
C LYS A 667 15.70 -19.03 16.96
N PRO A 668 14.36 -18.93 16.79
CA PRO A 668 13.75 -18.82 15.46
C PRO A 668 14.06 -17.48 14.77
N ILE A 669 14.14 -16.36 15.51
CA ILE A 669 14.47 -15.04 14.91
C ILE A 669 15.84 -15.09 14.20
N LEU A 670 16.85 -15.66 14.85
CA LEU A 670 18.20 -15.79 14.31
C LEU A 670 18.26 -16.86 13.21
N ARG A 671 17.66 -18.02 13.44
CA ARG A 671 17.68 -19.15 12.48
C ARG A 671 17.09 -18.79 11.11
N HIS A 672 16.02 -17.99 11.10
CA HIS A 672 15.31 -17.61 9.87
C HIS A 672 15.72 -16.23 9.32
N GLY A 673 16.76 -15.61 9.89
CA GLY A 673 17.28 -14.32 9.40
C GLY A 673 16.35 -13.13 9.65
N PHE A 674 15.40 -13.22 10.58
CA PHE A 674 14.49 -12.13 10.92
C PHE A 674 15.13 -11.06 11.82
N ALA A 675 16.35 -11.29 12.29
CA ALA A 675 17.14 -10.31 13.04
C ALA A 675 17.26 -8.97 12.30
N ALA A 676 17.46 -8.99 10.98
CA ALA A 676 17.48 -7.77 10.19
C ALA A 676 16.23 -6.91 10.44
N LEU A 677 15.04 -7.52 10.41
CA LEU A 677 13.76 -6.81 10.57
C LEU A 677 13.60 -6.17 11.94
N TYR A 678 14.00 -6.89 12.99
CA TYR A 678 13.96 -6.38 14.36
C TYR A 678 14.90 -5.18 14.53
N ILE A 679 16.12 -5.23 14.00
CA ILE A 679 17.07 -4.12 14.16
C ILE A 679 16.65 -2.89 13.35
N ILE A 680 16.04 -3.12 12.18
CA ILE A 680 15.49 -2.05 11.35
C ILE A 680 14.35 -1.34 12.09
N ALA A 681 13.38 -2.11 12.60
CA ALA A 681 12.28 -1.57 13.38
C ALA A 681 12.78 -0.80 14.61
N GLN A 682 13.79 -1.36 15.30
CA GLN A 682 14.40 -0.72 16.45
C GLN A 682 15.02 0.63 16.10
N ARG A 683 15.76 0.72 14.98
CA ARG A 683 16.38 1.96 14.52
C ARG A 683 15.36 3.01 14.10
N LEU A 684 14.25 2.59 13.48
CA LEU A 684 13.14 3.48 13.10
C LEU A 684 12.44 4.05 14.35
N VAL A 685 12.10 3.20 15.31
CA VAL A 685 11.46 3.61 16.58
C VAL A 685 12.39 4.52 17.37
N LYS A 686 13.65 4.11 17.54
CA LYS A 686 14.66 4.91 18.24
C LYS A 686 14.82 6.30 17.61
N LYS A 687 14.93 6.39 16.28
CA LYS A 687 15.05 7.69 15.61
C LYS A 687 13.83 8.58 15.86
N SER A 688 12.62 8.02 15.76
CA SER A 688 11.39 8.77 16.03
C SER A 688 11.35 9.29 17.45
N ASN A 689 11.66 8.43 18.43
CA ASN A 689 11.68 8.81 19.84
C ASN A 689 12.78 9.85 20.14
N ASP A 690 13.98 9.69 19.57
CA ASP A 690 15.09 10.65 19.71
C ASP A 690 14.73 12.03 19.10
N ASP A 691 13.92 12.06 18.04
CA ASP A 691 13.37 13.28 17.43
C ASP A 691 12.11 13.81 18.16
N GLY A 692 11.71 13.16 19.27
CA GLY A 692 10.63 13.58 20.14
C GLY A 692 9.23 13.08 19.75
N TYR A 693 9.11 12.12 18.83
CA TYR A 693 7.84 11.53 18.40
C TYR A 693 7.71 10.08 18.89
N LEU A 694 6.85 9.86 19.89
CA LEU A 694 6.53 8.53 20.39
C LEU A 694 5.92 7.65 19.30
N VAL A 695 6.40 6.42 19.15
CA VAL A 695 5.84 5.45 18.20
C VAL A 695 4.84 4.54 18.90
N GLY A 696 3.61 4.50 18.39
CA GLY A 696 2.59 3.56 18.83
C GLY A 696 2.89 2.14 18.34
N SER A 697 2.80 1.18 19.25
CA SER A 697 2.89 -0.25 18.89
C SER A 697 1.66 -0.69 18.11
N ARG A 698 1.83 -1.58 17.11
CA ARG A 698 0.71 -2.13 16.34
C ARG A 698 0.93 -3.58 15.95
N GLY A 699 -0.19 -4.30 15.80
CA GLY A 699 -0.21 -5.63 15.22
C GLY A 699 0.29 -6.69 16.20
N SER A 700 0.92 -7.74 15.69
CA SER A 700 1.40 -8.86 16.51
C SER A 700 2.81 -8.70 17.07
N VAL A 701 3.54 -7.62 16.74
CA VAL A 701 4.92 -7.44 17.24
C VAL A 701 4.96 -7.31 18.77
N GLY A 702 3.90 -6.79 19.39
CA GLY A 702 3.71 -6.75 20.85
C GLY A 702 3.59 -8.13 21.51
N SER A 703 3.51 -9.22 20.74
CA SER A 703 3.61 -10.60 21.24
C SER A 703 5.06 -11.05 21.46
N SER A 704 6.07 -10.28 21.04
CA SER A 704 7.50 -10.63 21.16
C SER A 704 8.17 -9.88 22.30
N PHE A 705 8.68 -10.62 23.29
CA PHE A 705 9.45 -10.09 24.40
C PHE A 705 10.80 -9.53 23.93
N VAL A 706 11.41 -10.13 22.89
CA VAL A 706 12.61 -9.58 22.24
C VAL A 706 12.32 -8.17 21.71
N ALA A 707 11.16 -7.96 21.07
CA ALA A 707 10.76 -6.63 20.59
C ALA A 707 10.61 -5.62 21.74
N THR A 708 10.04 -6.04 22.88
CA THR A 708 9.96 -5.22 24.10
C THR A 708 11.36 -4.84 24.60
N MET A 709 12.29 -5.80 24.67
CA MET A 709 13.64 -5.57 25.21
C MET A 709 14.51 -4.67 24.35
N ILE A 710 14.31 -4.66 23.03
CA ILE A 710 15.05 -3.75 22.13
C ILE A 710 14.34 -2.40 21.92
N GLY A 711 13.15 -2.20 22.52
CA GLY A 711 12.41 -0.94 22.45
C GLY A 711 11.62 -0.73 21.16
N VAL A 712 11.22 -1.80 20.47
CA VAL A 712 10.33 -1.74 19.29
C VAL A 712 8.86 -1.62 19.70
N THR A 713 8.49 -2.17 20.86
CA THR A 713 7.12 -2.12 21.38
C THR A 713 7.12 -1.86 22.88
N GLU A 714 6.13 -1.10 23.35
CA GLU A 714 5.88 -0.87 24.78
C GLU A 714 5.13 -2.03 25.45
N VAL A 715 4.50 -2.91 24.67
CA VAL A 715 3.73 -4.05 25.19
C VAL A 715 4.69 -5.11 25.72
N ASN A 716 4.55 -5.48 26.99
CA ASN A 716 5.30 -6.58 27.60
C ASN A 716 4.47 -7.88 27.58
N PRO A 717 4.84 -8.90 26.78
CA PRO A 717 4.04 -10.10 26.62
C PRO A 717 4.22 -11.15 27.72
N LEU A 718 5.06 -10.90 28.73
CA LEU A 718 5.21 -11.81 29.87
C LEU A 718 3.93 -11.90 30.71
N PRO A 719 3.79 -12.93 31.58
CA PRO A 719 2.71 -12.98 32.56
C PRO A 719 2.71 -11.73 33.46
N PRO A 720 1.56 -11.37 34.07
CA PRO A 720 1.48 -10.28 35.04
C PRO A 720 2.54 -10.40 36.13
N HIS A 721 3.25 -9.32 36.42
CA HIS A 721 4.33 -9.33 37.40
C HIS A 721 4.63 -7.95 37.99
N TYR A 722 5.26 -8.00 39.17
CA TYR A 722 5.91 -6.85 39.77
C TYR A 722 7.40 -6.83 39.45
N ARG A 723 7.98 -5.64 39.30
CA ARG A 723 9.42 -5.42 39.24
C ARG A 723 9.83 -4.16 39.99
N CYS A 724 10.94 -4.23 40.73
CA CYS A 724 11.50 -3.08 41.44
C CYS A 724 12.51 -2.34 40.56
N PRO A 725 12.34 -1.03 40.30
CA PRO A 725 13.29 -0.27 39.50
C PRO A 725 14.65 -0.05 40.19
N HIS A 726 14.74 -0.26 41.50
CA HIS A 726 15.94 0.00 42.29
C HIS A 726 16.76 -1.28 42.56
N CYS A 727 16.18 -2.28 43.23
CA CYS A 727 16.89 -3.51 43.60
C CYS A 727 16.62 -4.71 42.68
N GLN A 728 15.85 -4.53 41.60
CA GLN A 728 15.55 -5.55 40.59
C GLN A 728 14.78 -6.79 41.10
N TYR A 729 14.25 -6.73 42.34
CA TYR A 729 13.27 -7.70 42.83
C TYR A 729 12.10 -7.86 41.85
N ASN A 730 11.66 -9.08 41.61
CA ASN A 730 10.53 -9.38 40.73
C ASN A 730 9.67 -10.52 41.27
N ARG A 731 8.37 -10.50 40.94
CA ARG A 731 7.40 -11.54 41.32
C ARG A 731 6.37 -11.71 40.20
N PHE A 732 6.33 -12.89 39.60
CA PHE A 732 5.40 -13.26 38.52
C PHE A 732 4.14 -13.94 39.06
N ILE A 733 3.02 -13.74 38.38
CA ILE A 733 1.72 -14.37 38.63
C ILE A 733 1.31 -15.08 37.33
N ASP A 734 1.40 -16.40 37.31
CA ASP A 734 1.20 -17.24 36.12
C ASP A 734 0.03 -18.24 36.26
N ASP A 735 -0.76 -18.12 37.34
CA ASP A 735 -1.94 -18.96 37.61
C ASP A 735 -3.19 -18.57 36.79
N GLY A 736 -3.12 -17.46 36.03
CA GLY A 736 -4.22 -16.94 35.21
C GLY A 736 -5.27 -16.15 35.99
N SER A 737 -5.06 -15.89 37.28
CA SER A 737 -6.00 -15.12 38.11
C SER A 737 -6.09 -13.63 37.74
N VAL A 738 -5.04 -13.10 37.07
CA VAL A 738 -4.93 -11.70 36.68
C VAL A 738 -4.78 -11.59 35.16
N GLY A 739 -5.55 -10.68 34.54
CA GLY A 739 -5.57 -10.49 33.09
C GLY A 739 -4.39 -9.66 32.57
N SER A 740 -4.02 -8.60 33.29
CA SER A 740 -2.92 -7.70 32.97
C SER A 740 -2.17 -7.28 34.23
N GLY A 741 -0.86 -7.08 34.14
CA GLY A 741 -0.04 -6.54 35.22
C GLY A 741 -0.53 -5.18 35.70
N PHE A 742 -1.12 -4.37 34.83
CA PHE A 742 -1.66 -3.07 35.22
C PHE A 742 -2.82 -3.16 36.23
N ASP A 743 -3.52 -4.31 36.27
CA ASP A 743 -4.61 -4.59 37.22
C ASP A 743 -4.11 -4.98 38.61
N LEU A 744 -2.80 -5.20 38.79
CA LEU A 744 -2.23 -5.54 40.08
C LEU A 744 -2.35 -4.37 41.08
N PRO A 745 -2.60 -4.63 42.37
CA PRO A 745 -2.61 -3.57 43.38
C PRO A 745 -1.23 -2.94 43.54
N SER A 746 -1.18 -1.66 43.90
CA SER A 746 0.10 -1.00 44.19
C SER A 746 0.74 -1.58 45.46
N GLU A 747 2.01 -1.96 45.37
CA GLU A 747 2.79 -2.56 46.46
C GLU A 747 4.20 -1.95 46.51
N ASP A 748 4.75 -1.82 47.72
CA ASP A 748 6.16 -1.45 47.89
C ASP A 748 7.06 -2.69 47.81
N CYS A 749 8.29 -2.48 47.34
CA CYS A 749 9.25 -3.57 47.21
C CYS A 749 9.57 -4.16 48.59
N PRO A 750 9.40 -5.48 48.79
CA PRO A 750 9.67 -6.11 50.09
C PRO A 750 11.15 -6.12 50.47
N VAL A 751 12.04 -5.79 49.53
CA VAL A 751 13.51 -5.78 49.73
C VAL A 751 14.04 -4.38 50.05
N CYS A 752 13.59 -3.35 49.32
CA CYS A 752 14.14 -1.99 49.46
C CYS A 752 13.11 -0.88 49.68
N GLY A 753 11.82 -1.20 49.78
CA GLY A 753 10.73 -0.23 50.04
C GLY A 753 10.40 0.70 48.86
N THR A 754 11.07 0.58 47.71
CA THR A 754 10.72 1.36 46.50
C THR A 754 9.40 0.86 45.92
N PRO A 755 8.47 1.75 45.52
CA PRO A 755 7.23 1.36 44.85
C PRO A 755 7.51 0.43 43.66
N LEU A 756 6.78 -0.68 43.59
CA LEU A 756 6.94 -1.66 42.52
C LEU A 756 6.26 -1.16 41.24
N ILE A 757 6.89 -1.46 40.11
CA ILE A 757 6.30 -1.28 38.79
C ILE A 757 5.53 -2.55 38.43
N LYS A 758 4.36 -2.38 37.83
CA LYS A 758 3.46 -3.45 37.42
C LYS A 758 3.48 -3.61 35.91
N ASP A 759 3.59 -4.84 35.40
CA ASP A 759 3.84 -5.07 33.98
C ASP A 759 3.40 -6.50 33.54
N GLY A 760 3.30 -6.73 32.23
CA GLY A 760 3.00 -8.05 31.64
C GLY A 760 1.53 -8.29 31.29
N HIS A 761 1.24 -8.75 30.06
CA HIS A 761 -0.13 -8.92 29.54
C HIS A 761 -0.48 -10.36 29.09
N ASN A 762 0.41 -11.31 29.40
CA ASN A 762 0.25 -12.74 29.11
C ASN A 762 -0.06 -13.05 27.63
N ILE A 763 0.84 -12.65 26.73
CA ILE A 763 0.66 -12.77 25.27
C ILE A 763 1.64 -13.83 24.71
N PRO A 764 1.16 -14.87 24.02
CA PRO A 764 2.02 -15.94 23.51
C PRO A 764 2.79 -15.51 22.26
N PHE A 765 4.09 -15.83 22.20
CA PHE A 765 4.97 -15.48 21.06
C PHE A 765 4.54 -16.11 19.73
N ALA A 766 3.94 -17.31 19.75
CA ALA A 766 3.53 -18.04 18.56
C ALA A 766 2.52 -17.26 17.69
N VAL A 767 1.82 -16.28 18.26
CA VAL A 767 0.91 -15.37 17.55
C VAL A 767 1.64 -14.50 16.53
N PHE A 768 2.93 -14.22 16.76
CA PHE A 768 3.79 -13.46 15.87
C PHE A 768 4.41 -14.33 14.78
N LEU A 769 5.24 -15.32 15.16
CA LEU A 769 6.11 -16.10 14.25
C LEU A 769 5.71 -17.58 14.09
N GLY A 770 4.62 -18.05 14.72
CA GLY A 770 4.35 -19.48 14.84
C GLY A 770 5.30 -20.18 15.83
N PHE A 771 5.42 -21.50 15.76
CA PHE A 771 6.25 -22.27 16.69
C PHE A 771 7.72 -22.39 16.24
N ASP A 772 7.98 -22.61 14.95
CA ASP A 772 9.34 -22.72 14.40
C ASP A 772 9.62 -21.65 13.33
N GLY A 773 8.97 -20.48 13.38
CA GLY A 773 9.20 -19.41 12.39
C GLY A 773 8.57 -19.67 11.02
N ASP A 774 7.61 -20.58 10.92
CA ASP A 774 6.92 -20.97 9.67
C ASP A 774 6.06 -19.84 9.05
N LYS A 775 6.00 -18.70 9.71
CA LYS A 775 5.25 -17.52 9.29
C LYS A 775 6.22 -16.34 9.13
N VAL A 776 6.19 -15.70 7.97
CA VAL A 776 6.92 -14.45 7.75
C VAL A 776 6.29 -13.33 8.62
N PRO A 777 7.07 -12.64 9.46
CA PRO A 777 6.54 -11.59 10.34
C PRO A 777 6.36 -10.27 9.59
N ASP A 778 5.22 -9.62 9.83
CA ASP A 778 5.01 -8.20 9.48
C ASP A 778 5.26 -7.37 10.75
N ILE A 779 6.12 -6.35 10.66
CA ILE A 779 6.34 -5.38 11.75
C ILE A 779 5.55 -4.11 11.44
N ASP A 780 4.47 -3.90 12.18
CA ASP A 780 3.58 -2.75 12.07
C ASP A 780 3.93 -1.71 13.13
N LEU A 781 4.17 -0.47 12.71
CA LEU A 781 4.49 0.64 13.61
C LEU A 781 3.61 1.85 13.27
N ASN A 782 3.00 2.44 14.29
CA ASN A 782 2.20 3.66 14.16
C ASN A 782 3.06 4.87 14.51
N PHE A 783 3.51 5.59 13.50
CA PHE A 783 4.17 6.89 13.65
C PHE A 783 3.11 8.01 13.65
N SER A 784 3.47 9.17 14.18
CA SER A 784 2.70 10.40 13.93
C SER A 784 2.58 10.65 12.44
N GLY A 785 1.40 11.08 11.99
CA GLY A 785 1.17 11.49 10.59
C GLY A 785 2.20 12.52 10.10
N ASP A 786 2.60 13.45 10.97
CA ASP A 786 3.58 14.50 10.67
C ASP A 786 5.00 13.94 10.49
N TYR A 787 5.33 12.86 11.22
CA TYR A 787 6.65 12.25 11.22
C TYR A 787 6.79 11.09 10.23
N GLN A 788 5.67 10.52 9.78
CA GLN A 788 5.62 9.38 8.87
C GLN A 788 6.53 9.56 7.63
N PRO A 789 6.52 10.72 6.92
CA PRO A 789 7.39 10.94 5.77
C PRO A 789 8.89 10.90 6.12
N VAL A 790 9.25 11.37 7.31
CA VAL A 790 10.64 11.34 7.82
C VAL A 790 11.07 9.90 8.11
N ALA A 791 10.20 9.11 8.77
CA ALA A 791 10.46 7.70 9.03
C ALA A 791 10.61 6.90 7.72
N HIS A 792 9.78 7.18 6.72
CA HIS A 792 9.92 6.59 5.39
C HIS A 792 11.23 6.97 4.73
N LYS A 793 11.61 8.25 4.74
CA LYS A 793 12.87 8.71 4.15
C LYS A 793 14.09 8.09 4.83
N TYR A 794 14.01 7.86 6.13
CA TYR A 794 15.09 7.19 6.86
C TYR A 794 15.32 5.75 6.41
N THR A 795 14.31 5.06 5.86
CA THR A 795 14.53 3.74 5.24
C THR A 795 15.50 3.82 4.05
N GLU A 796 15.49 4.91 3.27
CA GLU A 796 16.47 5.10 2.18
C GLU A 796 17.89 5.23 2.71
N VAL A 797 18.07 5.81 3.90
CA VAL A 797 19.38 5.88 4.59
C VAL A 797 19.81 4.50 5.08
N LEU A 798 18.86 3.71 5.61
CA LEU A 798 19.15 2.38 6.13
C LEU A 798 19.47 1.36 5.03
N PHE A 799 18.80 1.42 3.87
CA PHE A 799 18.91 0.38 2.83
C PHE A 799 19.56 0.84 1.54
N GLY A 800 19.53 2.14 1.25
CA GLY A 800 19.84 2.70 -0.05
C GLY A 800 18.55 3.07 -0.81
N LYS A 801 18.56 4.22 -1.48
CA LYS A 801 17.40 4.77 -2.21
C LYS A 801 16.85 3.82 -3.28
N MET A 802 17.71 2.98 -3.88
CA MET A 802 17.32 2.03 -4.94
C MET A 802 16.92 0.65 -4.40
N ASN A 803 16.88 0.48 -3.07
CA ASN A 803 16.53 -0.78 -2.40
C ASN A 803 15.26 -0.65 -1.55
N VAL A 804 14.61 0.50 -1.56
CA VAL A 804 13.31 0.72 -0.91
C VAL A 804 12.34 1.37 -1.87
N PHE A 805 11.14 0.81 -1.92
CA PHE A 805 10.07 1.30 -2.77
C PHE A 805 8.78 1.35 -1.97
N ARG A 806 7.91 2.31 -2.25
CA ARG A 806 6.53 2.22 -1.77
C ARG A 806 5.87 1.01 -2.39
N ALA A 807 5.07 0.30 -1.61
CA ALA A 807 4.14 -0.65 -2.21
C ALA A 807 3.15 0.12 -3.10
N GLY A 808 3.09 -0.22 -4.39
CA GLY A 808 2.11 0.33 -5.32
C GLY A 808 0.71 -0.23 -5.06
N THR A 809 -0.31 0.53 -5.45
CA THR A 809 -1.71 0.07 -5.46
C THR A 809 -2.32 0.29 -6.83
N ILE A 810 -3.22 -0.62 -7.23
CA ILE A 810 -3.96 -0.53 -8.49
C ILE A 810 -5.43 -0.26 -8.13
N ALA A 811 -5.96 0.86 -8.62
CA ALA A 811 -7.33 1.25 -8.38
C ALA A 811 -8.19 1.00 -9.62
N GLY A 812 -9.11 0.03 -9.50
CA GLY A 812 -10.11 -0.26 -10.52
C GLY A 812 -11.39 0.57 -10.34
N LEU A 813 -12.24 0.61 -11.38
CA LEU A 813 -13.57 1.21 -11.31
C LEU A 813 -14.42 0.55 -10.23
N GLN A 814 -14.92 1.36 -9.31
CA GLN A 814 -15.80 0.98 -8.19
C GLN A 814 -17.27 1.15 -8.54
N ASP A 815 -18.16 0.52 -7.77
CA ASP A 815 -19.62 0.45 -7.99
C ASP A 815 -20.25 1.79 -8.39
N LYS A 816 -19.99 2.87 -7.64
CA LYS A 816 -20.59 4.19 -7.90
C LYS A 816 -20.23 4.75 -9.28
N ASN A 817 -18.96 4.63 -9.67
CA ASN A 817 -18.48 5.17 -10.94
C ASN A 817 -18.95 4.28 -12.10
N ALA A 818 -18.89 2.95 -11.94
CA ALA A 818 -19.36 2.01 -12.94
C ALA A 818 -20.88 2.15 -13.20
N TYR A 819 -21.67 2.36 -12.13
CA TYR A 819 -23.10 2.67 -12.24
C TYR A 819 -23.32 3.96 -13.02
N GLY A 820 -22.59 5.04 -12.69
CA GLY A 820 -22.66 6.31 -13.41
C GLY A 820 -22.33 6.18 -14.90
N TYR A 821 -21.31 5.39 -15.26
CA TYR A 821 -20.95 5.15 -16.67
C TYR A 821 -22.06 4.43 -17.44
N ALA A 822 -22.63 3.37 -16.86
CA ALA A 822 -23.72 2.63 -17.49
C ALA A 822 -24.98 3.49 -17.61
N MET A 823 -25.36 4.23 -16.55
CA MET A 823 -26.53 5.09 -16.53
C MET A 823 -26.44 6.19 -17.61
N HIS A 824 -25.37 6.98 -17.60
CA HIS A 824 -25.20 8.08 -18.55
C HIS A 824 -25.08 7.60 -19.99
N TYR A 825 -24.49 6.42 -20.23
CA TYR A 825 -24.40 5.85 -21.58
C TYR A 825 -25.77 5.64 -22.22
N TYR A 826 -26.73 5.04 -21.50
CA TYR A 826 -28.08 4.82 -22.03
C TYR A 826 -28.93 6.09 -22.03
N GLU A 827 -28.75 6.99 -21.04
CA GLU A 827 -29.41 8.30 -21.02
C GLU A 827 -29.04 9.14 -22.26
N ASP A 828 -27.76 9.17 -22.64
CA ASP A 828 -27.27 9.89 -23.83
C ASP A 828 -27.86 9.33 -25.14
N GLN A 829 -28.25 8.06 -25.16
CA GLN A 829 -28.92 7.39 -26.28
C GLN A 829 -30.44 7.61 -26.29
N GLY A 830 -30.98 8.28 -25.26
CA GLY A 830 -32.43 8.44 -25.08
C GLY A 830 -33.14 7.16 -24.63
N GLU A 831 -32.40 6.18 -24.10
CA GLU A 831 -32.94 4.90 -23.64
C GLU A 831 -33.12 4.90 -22.12
N ALA A 832 -34.37 4.87 -21.65
CA ALA A 832 -34.68 4.68 -20.23
C ALA A 832 -34.59 3.19 -19.86
N LYS A 833 -33.54 2.81 -19.14
CA LYS A 833 -33.36 1.44 -18.61
C LYS A 833 -33.72 1.37 -17.12
N GLY A 834 -34.27 0.24 -16.71
CA GLY A 834 -34.56 -0.06 -15.31
C GLY A 834 -33.29 -0.17 -14.47
N ARG A 835 -33.37 0.17 -13.18
CA ARG A 835 -32.23 0.12 -12.26
C ARG A 835 -31.49 -1.23 -12.26
N PRO A 836 -32.17 -2.39 -12.21
CA PRO A 836 -31.49 -3.68 -12.27
C PRO A 836 -30.70 -3.87 -13.57
N TYR A 837 -31.14 -3.33 -14.70
CA TYR A 837 -30.38 -3.41 -15.94
C TYR A 837 -29.06 -2.62 -15.85
N ILE A 838 -29.11 -1.39 -15.34
CA ILE A 838 -27.91 -0.58 -15.13
C ILE A 838 -26.93 -1.27 -14.17
N GLU A 839 -27.44 -1.87 -13.09
CA GLU A 839 -26.63 -2.66 -12.14
C GLU A 839 -26.09 -3.97 -12.74
N HIS A 840 -26.75 -4.54 -13.75
CA HIS A 840 -26.22 -5.65 -14.53
C HIS A 840 -25.07 -5.18 -15.42
N MET A 841 -25.30 -4.12 -16.20
CA MET A 841 -24.33 -3.56 -17.15
C MET A 841 -23.05 -3.07 -16.47
N MET A 842 -23.15 -2.43 -15.31
CA MET A 842 -21.98 -1.92 -14.59
C MET A 842 -20.95 -3.01 -14.23
N ARG A 843 -21.38 -4.27 -14.07
CA ARG A 843 -20.51 -5.40 -13.67
C ARG A 843 -19.43 -5.69 -14.69
N GLY A 844 -19.71 -5.47 -15.98
CA GLY A 844 -18.73 -5.62 -17.05
C GLY A 844 -17.57 -4.62 -16.92
N CYS A 845 -17.86 -3.41 -16.42
CA CYS A 845 -16.87 -2.34 -16.22
C CYS A 845 -16.14 -2.41 -14.88
N MET A 846 -16.71 -3.07 -13.86
CA MET A 846 -16.12 -3.13 -12.53
C MET A 846 -14.71 -3.76 -12.53
N GLY A 847 -13.81 -3.16 -11.77
CA GLY A 847 -12.44 -3.64 -11.64
C GLY A 847 -11.52 -3.35 -12.83
N VAL A 848 -12.01 -2.73 -13.91
CA VAL A 848 -11.13 -2.19 -14.97
C VAL A 848 -10.24 -1.12 -14.34
N LYS A 849 -8.93 -1.22 -14.57
CA LYS A 849 -7.94 -0.29 -14.01
C LYS A 849 -8.27 1.13 -14.46
N ALA A 850 -8.35 2.04 -13.48
CA ALA A 850 -8.53 3.47 -13.72
C ALA A 850 -7.25 4.26 -13.42
N THR A 851 -6.59 3.96 -12.29
CA THR A 851 -5.36 4.65 -11.90
C THR A 851 -4.48 3.76 -11.01
N THR A 852 -3.30 4.27 -10.65
CA THR A 852 -2.38 3.67 -9.67
C THR A 852 -2.20 4.61 -8.49
N GLY A 853 -1.82 4.08 -7.35
CA GLY A 853 -1.57 4.83 -6.12
C GLY A 853 -0.42 4.25 -5.33
N GLN A 854 -0.36 4.66 -4.06
CA GLN A 854 0.64 4.19 -3.11
C GLN A 854 -0.06 3.60 -1.87
N HIS A 855 0.54 2.58 -1.28
CA HIS A 855 0.11 2.04 0.00
C HIS A 855 0.34 3.10 1.10
N ALA A 856 -0.58 3.16 2.06
CA ALA A 856 -0.59 4.21 3.09
C ALA A 856 0.69 4.25 3.96
N GLY A 857 1.42 3.14 4.08
CA GLY A 857 2.68 3.11 4.84
C GLY A 857 3.64 1.98 4.49
N GLY A 858 3.33 1.20 3.45
CA GLY A 858 4.07 -0.02 3.14
C GLY A 858 5.34 0.30 2.36
N ILE A 859 6.49 -0.03 2.93
CA ILE A 859 7.80 0.04 2.26
C ILE A 859 8.24 -1.38 1.92
N MET A 860 8.45 -1.65 0.64
CA MET A 860 9.05 -2.89 0.14
C MET A 860 10.57 -2.73 0.18
N VAL A 861 11.25 -3.67 0.85
CA VAL A 861 12.70 -3.67 0.99
C VAL A 861 13.30 -4.75 0.09
N VAL A 862 14.14 -4.34 -0.85
CA VAL A 862 14.91 -5.22 -1.73
C VAL A 862 16.29 -5.44 -1.12
N PRO A 863 16.82 -6.69 -1.06
CA PRO A 863 18.18 -6.94 -0.62
C PRO A 863 19.21 -6.10 -1.39
N ARG A 864 20.28 -5.68 -0.73
CA ARG A 864 21.29 -4.76 -1.31
C ARG A 864 22.04 -5.33 -2.50
N ASP A 865 22.13 -6.65 -2.58
CA ASP A 865 22.79 -7.41 -3.64
C ASP A 865 21.83 -7.78 -4.79
N MET A 866 20.59 -7.27 -4.78
CA MET A 866 19.57 -7.57 -5.78
C MET A 866 18.96 -6.32 -6.40
N ASP A 867 18.50 -6.47 -7.64
CA ASP A 867 17.77 -5.45 -8.38
C ASP A 867 16.25 -5.67 -8.20
N VAL A 868 15.48 -4.59 -8.04
CA VAL A 868 14.02 -4.65 -7.91
C VAL A 868 13.33 -5.35 -9.09
N HIS A 869 13.90 -5.25 -10.30
CA HIS A 869 13.36 -5.83 -11.53
C HIS A 869 13.46 -7.36 -11.57
N TYR A 870 14.04 -8.02 -10.57
CA TYR A 870 13.83 -9.46 -10.36
C TYR A 870 12.44 -9.81 -9.82
N PHE A 871 11.75 -8.82 -9.25
CA PHE A 871 10.47 -9.01 -8.56
C PHE A 871 9.34 -8.25 -9.25
N THR A 872 9.59 -7.00 -9.66
CA THR A 872 8.56 -6.09 -10.15
C THR A 872 9.18 -4.92 -10.89
N PRO A 873 8.52 -4.38 -11.94
CA PRO A 873 8.85 -3.05 -12.43
C PRO A 873 8.59 -1.98 -11.35
N ILE A 874 9.04 -0.76 -11.59
CA ILE A 874 8.80 0.40 -10.72
C ILE A 874 8.19 1.56 -11.50
N GLN A 875 7.38 2.37 -10.85
CA GLN A 875 6.71 3.52 -11.47
C GLN A 875 6.54 4.65 -10.45
N ARG A 876 6.00 5.80 -10.91
CA ARG A 876 5.52 6.86 -10.02
C ARG A 876 4.03 6.66 -9.73
N PRO A 877 3.54 6.94 -8.50
CA PRO A 877 2.13 6.82 -8.17
C PRO A 877 1.30 7.79 -9.01
N ALA A 878 0.18 7.30 -9.56
CA ALA A 878 -0.72 8.07 -10.43
C ALA A 878 -0.02 8.76 -11.62
N ASN A 879 1.16 8.27 -12.04
CA ASN A 879 2.02 8.90 -13.04
C ASN A 879 2.34 10.38 -12.72
N ASN A 880 2.45 10.74 -11.44
CA ASN A 880 2.86 12.08 -11.04
C ASN A 880 4.37 12.25 -11.20
N MET A 881 4.81 12.91 -12.27
CA MET A 881 6.23 13.13 -12.56
C MET A 881 6.94 14.07 -11.58
N GLU A 882 6.19 14.87 -10.82
CA GLU A 882 6.71 15.74 -9.75
C GLU A 882 6.93 14.98 -8.43
N SER A 883 6.40 13.76 -8.30
CA SER A 883 6.54 12.96 -7.08
C SER A 883 7.91 12.28 -7.02
N ASP A 884 8.72 12.57 -6.01
CA ASP A 884 9.99 11.87 -5.75
C ASP A 884 9.83 10.42 -5.30
N THR A 885 8.60 9.99 -5.05
CA THR A 885 8.28 8.66 -4.55
C THR A 885 8.18 7.65 -5.68
N LEU A 886 8.94 6.56 -5.57
CA LEU A 886 8.84 5.39 -6.45
C LEU A 886 8.00 4.29 -5.79
N THR A 887 7.09 3.71 -6.58
CA THR A 887 6.22 2.60 -6.18
C THR A 887 6.54 1.35 -6.98
N THR A 888 6.37 0.17 -6.38
CA THR A 888 6.31 -1.09 -7.12
C THR A 888 5.16 -1.05 -8.14
N HIS A 889 5.38 -1.62 -9.32
CA HIS A 889 4.38 -1.67 -10.39
C HIS A 889 3.32 -2.73 -10.12
N PHE A 890 3.74 -3.84 -9.51
CA PHE A 890 2.84 -4.82 -8.91
C PHE A 890 2.34 -4.33 -7.56
N ASP A 891 1.09 -4.65 -7.26
CA ASP A 891 0.56 -4.46 -5.93
C ASP A 891 1.29 -5.34 -4.91
N TYR A 892 1.21 -4.94 -3.64
CA TYR A 892 1.80 -5.68 -2.54
C TYR A 892 1.35 -7.15 -2.50
N HIS A 893 0.08 -7.46 -2.75
CA HIS A 893 -0.43 -8.83 -2.64
C HIS A 893 0.23 -9.79 -3.64
N SER A 894 0.66 -9.27 -4.78
CA SER A 894 1.35 -10.03 -5.83
C SER A 894 2.78 -10.40 -5.44
N ILE A 895 3.43 -9.60 -4.60
CA ILE A 895 4.83 -9.76 -4.17
C ILE A 895 4.96 -10.07 -2.67
N SER A 896 3.85 -10.22 -1.95
CA SER A 896 3.85 -10.55 -0.53
C SER A 896 4.47 -11.93 -0.32
N GLU A 897 5.21 -12.11 0.77
CA GLU A 897 6.00 -13.31 1.10
C GLU A 897 7.28 -13.50 0.25
N ARG A 898 7.56 -12.64 -0.74
CA ARG A 898 8.77 -12.69 -1.58
C ARG A 898 9.79 -11.64 -1.17
N LEU A 899 9.30 -10.46 -0.84
CA LEU A 899 10.08 -9.36 -0.28
C LEU A 899 9.52 -8.99 1.09
N VAL A 900 10.38 -8.45 1.94
CA VAL A 900 9.95 -7.96 3.25
C VAL A 900 9.31 -6.58 3.12
N LYS A 901 8.21 -6.40 3.85
CA LYS A 901 7.48 -5.14 3.98
C LYS A 901 7.68 -4.56 5.38
N LEU A 902 7.93 -3.26 5.45
CA LEU A 902 7.84 -2.47 6.68
C LEU A 902 6.58 -1.61 6.60
N ASP A 903 5.63 -1.83 7.51
CA ASP A 903 4.42 -1.01 7.60
C ASP A 903 4.67 0.16 8.57
N ILE A 904 5.18 1.25 8.00
CA ILE A 904 5.41 2.53 8.67
C ILE A 904 4.15 3.36 8.47
N LEU A 905 3.16 3.20 9.35
CA LEU A 905 1.83 3.78 9.21
C LEU A 905 1.75 5.13 9.94
N GLY A 906 1.02 6.08 9.37
CA GLY A 906 0.66 7.33 10.02
C GLY A 906 -0.61 7.10 10.84
N HIS A 907 -0.61 7.59 12.09
CA HIS A 907 -1.73 7.45 13.00
C HIS A 907 -1.88 8.71 13.86
N ASP A 908 -3.12 9.05 14.20
CA ASP A 908 -3.43 10.27 14.96
C ASP A 908 -3.08 10.14 16.44
N ASP A 909 -3.16 8.94 17.03
CA ASP A 909 -2.86 8.70 18.45
C ASP A 909 -1.46 9.25 18.84
N PRO A 910 -0.35 8.88 18.16
CA PRO A 910 0.95 9.50 18.39
C PRO A 910 0.96 11.03 18.26
N THR A 911 0.27 11.59 17.26
CA THR A 911 0.21 13.05 17.06
C THR A 911 -0.53 13.74 18.21
N VAL A 912 -1.64 13.16 18.68
CA VAL A 912 -2.42 13.67 19.82
C VAL A 912 -1.59 13.60 21.10
N ILE A 913 -0.93 12.48 21.36
CA ILE A 913 -0.05 12.34 22.53
C ILE A 913 1.09 13.36 22.47
N LYS A 914 1.69 13.59 21.29
CA LYS A 914 2.74 14.59 21.14
C LYS A 914 2.24 16.00 21.46
N MET A 915 1.10 16.38 20.92
CA MET A 915 0.51 17.69 21.22
C MET A 915 0.13 17.81 22.70
N LEU A 916 -0.37 16.75 23.32
CA LEU A 916 -0.67 16.73 24.75
C LEU A 916 0.60 16.88 25.60
N GLU A 917 1.69 16.20 25.26
CA GLU A 917 3.00 16.37 25.90
C GLU A 917 3.46 17.84 25.79
N GLU A 918 3.38 18.44 24.61
CA GLU A 918 3.77 19.83 24.38
C GLU A 918 2.94 20.83 25.20
N LEU A 919 1.62 20.62 25.26
CA LEU A 919 0.68 21.50 25.96
C LEU A 919 0.72 21.36 27.49
N THR A 920 0.97 20.14 27.98
CA THR A 920 0.90 19.84 29.42
C THR A 920 2.28 19.72 30.07
N HIS A 921 3.34 19.61 29.27
CA HIS A 921 4.69 19.25 29.70
C HIS A 921 4.76 17.94 30.50
N ARG A 922 3.77 17.06 30.29
CA ARG A 922 3.66 15.75 30.95
C ARG A 922 4.25 14.69 30.03
N ASP A 923 5.31 14.03 30.50
CA ASP A 923 5.88 12.86 29.84
C ASP A 923 4.84 11.72 29.77
N PRO A 924 4.41 11.29 28.57
CA PRO A 924 3.42 10.24 28.38
C PRO A 924 3.84 8.87 28.94
N GLU A 925 5.14 8.57 29.01
CA GLU A 925 5.65 7.29 29.52
C GLU A 925 5.44 7.14 31.04
N THR A 926 5.23 8.26 31.74
CA THR A 926 5.07 8.28 33.20
C THR A 926 3.61 8.26 33.66
N ILE A 927 2.64 8.16 32.74
CA ILE A 927 1.22 8.09 33.06
C ILE A 927 0.88 6.68 33.60
N PRO A 928 0.28 6.56 34.80
CA PRO A 928 -0.15 5.27 35.35
C PRO A 928 -1.38 4.73 34.62
N PHE A 929 -1.47 3.41 34.45
CA PHE A 929 -2.60 2.73 33.80
C PHE A 929 -3.69 2.26 34.77
N ASP A 930 -3.61 2.67 36.03
CA ASP A 930 -4.51 2.31 37.13
C ASP A 930 -5.05 3.54 37.89
N ASP A 931 -4.99 4.73 37.28
CA ASP A 931 -5.55 5.95 37.87
C ASP A 931 -7.07 5.82 38.06
N PRO A 932 -7.59 5.87 39.30
CA PRO A 932 -9.02 5.62 39.56
C PRO A 932 -9.95 6.62 38.87
N ALA A 933 -9.55 7.90 38.82
CA ALA A 933 -10.35 8.94 38.17
C ALA A 933 -10.46 8.68 36.66
N THR A 934 -9.34 8.36 36.00
CA THR A 934 -9.30 7.99 34.59
C THR A 934 -10.09 6.72 34.31
N MET A 935 -9.94 5.67 35.12
CA MET A 935 -10.71 4.43 34.93
C MET A 935 -12.22 4.65 35.08
N SER A 936 -12.63 5.54 35.99
CA SER A 936 -14.06 5.81 36.25
C SER A 936 -14.80 6.42 35.05
N ILE A 937 -14.12 7.11 34.12
CA ILE A 937 -14.81 7.71 32.97
C ILE A 937 -15.38 6.66 32.01
N PHE A 938 -14.91 5.42 32.10
CA PHE A 938 -15.43 4.32 31.31
C PHE A 938 -16.75 3.80 31.85
N THR A 939 -17.22 4.18 33.03
CA THR A 939 -18.50 3.71 33.59
C THR A 939 -19.34 4.79 34.27
N SER A 940 -18.77 5.99 34.44
CA SER A 940 -19.41 7.15 35.06
C SER A 940 -18.96 8.45 34.37
N THR A 941 -19.71 9.53 34.61
CA THR A 941 -19.35 10.91 34.25
C THR A 941 -18.78 11.70 35.42
N ASP A 942 -18.74 11.14 36.63
CA ASP A 942 -18.41 11.85 37.88
C ASP A 942 -17.03 12.51 37.85
N ALA A 943 -16.00 11.81 37.35
CA ALA A 943 -14.65 12.37 37.25
C ALA A 943 -14.53 13.53 36.25
N LEU A 944 -15.53 13.71 35.38
CA LEU A 944 -15.61 14.87 34.49
C LEU A 944 -16.36 16.06 35.12
N GLY A 945 -17.04 15.85 36.25
CA GLY A 945 -17.83 16.88 36.94
C GLY A 945 -19.16 17.21 36.28
N ILE A 946 -19.74 16.27 35.50
CA ILE A 946 -20.98 16.46 34.74
C ILE A 946 -21.98 15.33 35.04
N THR A 947 -23.27 15.59 34.90
CA THR A 947 -24.32 14.58 35.10
C THR A 947 -24.56 13.76 33.82
N PRO A 948 -24.93 12.47 33.93
CA PRO A 948 -25.29 11.67 32.77
C PRO A 948 -26.46 12.27 31.95
N GLU A 949 -27.42 12.90 32.63
CA GLU A 949 -28.57 13.54 32.00
C GLU A 949 -28.18 14.74 31.12
N ASP A 950 -27.26 15.58 31.61
CA ASP A 950 -26.78 16.75 30.86
C ASP A 950 -25.95 16.33 29.64
N LEU A 951 -25.10 15.32 29.81
CA LEU A 951 -24.27 14.80 28.72
C LEU A 951 -25.08 14.01 27.70
N GLY A 952 -26.11 13.29 28.16
CA GLY A 952 -26.86 12.31 27.37
C GLY A 952 -26.15 10.96 27.25
N ALA A 953 -25.20 10.65 28.15
CA ALA A 953 -24.45 9.40 28.19
C ALA A 953 -24.03 9.05 29.63
N ASN A 954 -23.96 7.76 29.95
CA ASN A 954 -23.60 7.27 31.29
C ASN A 954 -22.09 7.29 31.58
N MET A 955 -21.27 7.59 30.57
CA MET A 955 -19.82 7.46 30.61
C MET A 955 -19.15 8.65 29.93
N GLY A 956 -17.94 8.98 30.37
CA GLY A 956 -17.13 10.09 29.86
C GLY A 956 -16.23 9.75 28.67
N THR A 957 -16.59 8.81 27.79
CA THR A 957 -15.69 8.28 26.74
C THR A 957 -15.75 9.00 25.40
N TYR A 958 -16.50 10.10 25.27
CA TYR A 958 -16.51 10.88 24.02
C TYR A 958 -15.09 11.27 23.60
N GLY A 959 -14.79 11.06 22.31
CA GLY A 959 -13.50 11.34 21.70
C GLY A 959 -12.33 10.44 22.12
N ILE A 960 -12.51 9.50 23.06
CA ILE A 960 -11.45 8.55 23.43
C ILE A 960 -11.27 7.50 22.31
N PRO A 961 -10.06 7.29 21.77
CA PRO A 961 -9.81 6.25 20.77
C PRO A 961 -10.27 4.89 21.29
N GLU A 962 -10.69 3.99 20.39
CA GLU A 962 -11.33 2.69 20.71
C GLU A 962 -12.70 2.77 21.40
N PHE A 963 -13.00 3.83 22.15
CA PHE A 963 -14.18 3.87 23.03
C PHE A 963 -15.21 4.96 22.67
N ARG A 964 -14.93 5.79 21.66
CA ARG A 964 -15.78 6.94 21.27
C ARG A 964 -17.09 6.63 20.55
N THR A 965 -17.26 5.42 20.00
CA THR A 965 -18.41 5.13 19.12
C THR A 965 -19.64 4.74 19.93
N SER A 966 -20.84 5.00 19.41
CA SER A 966 -22.09 4.56 20.06
C SER A 966 -22.14 3.03 20.25
N PHE A 967 -21.50 2.28 19.36
CA PHE A 967 -21.38 0.83 19.47
C PHE A 967 -20.54 0.41 20.69
N THR A 968 -19.35 1.00 20.85
CA THR A 968 -18.44 0.71 21.96
C THR A 968 -18.96 1.23 23.29
N GLN A 969 -19.64 2.38 23.29
CA GLN A 969 -20.33 2.90 24.47
C GLN A 969 -21.44 1.95 24.93
N LYS A 970 -22.23 1.40 24.00
CA LYS A 970 -23.21 0.39 24.35
C LYS A 970 -22.58 -0.91 24.90
N MET A 971 -21.41 -1.31 24.40
CA MET A 971 -20.69 -2.45 24.99
C MET A 971 -20.28 -2.16 26.41
N ILE A 972 -19.77 -0.96 26.67
CA ILE A 972 -19.40 -0.50 28.00
C ILE A 972 -20.61 -0.54 28.93
N ASP A 973 -21.77 0.01 28.53
CA ASP A 973 -23.01 -0.07 29.31
C ASP A 973 -23.44 -1.52 29.58
N ASP A 974 -23.31 -2.40 28.58
CA ASP A 974 -23.67 -3.82 28.70
C ASP A 974 -22.68 -4.62 29.58
N SER A 975 -21.43 -4.16 29.76
CA SER A 975 -20.34 -4.96 30.36
C SER A 975 -19.74 -4.39 31.65
N ASN A 976 -19.88 -3.08 31.89
CA ASN A 976 -19.40 -2.35 33.06
C ASN A 976 -17.93 -2.68 33.44
N PRO A 977 -16.95 -2.30 32.60
CA PRO A 977 -15.53 -2.63 32.82
C PRO A 977 -14.99 -2.06 34.13
N ASP A 978 -14.23 -2.87 34.88
CA ASP A 978 -13.69 -2.48 36.19
C ASP A 978 -12.16 -2.33 36.23
N CYS A 979 -11.45 -2.87 35.24
CA CYS A 979 -10.00 -2.90 35.18
C CYS A 979 -9.46 -2.69 33.76
N PHE A 980 -8.14 -2.53 33.63
CA PHE A 980 -7.47 -2.28 32.34
C PHE A 980 -7.65 -3.47 31.39
N ALA A 981 -7.56 -4.71 31.88
CA ALA A 981 -7.79 -5.89 31.04
C ALA A 981 -9.19 -5.90 30.42
N ASP A 982 -10.23 -5.43 31.11
CA ASP A 982 -11.58 -5.36 30.55
C ASP A 982 -11.67 -4.36 29.38
N LEU A 983 -10.96 -3.23 29.47
CA LEU A 983 -10.86 -2.28 28.35
C LEU A 983 -10.20 -2.93 27.12
N VAL A 984 -9.15 -3.73 27.32
CA VAL A 984 -8.50 -4.51 26.24
C VAL A 984 -9.49 -5.47 25.60
N ARG A 985 -10.36 -6.13 26.39
CA ARG A 985 -11.39 -7.02 25.86
C ARG A 985 -12.46 -6.27 25.08
N ILE A 986 -12.92 -5.12 25.58
CA ILE A 986 -13.89 -4.28 24.89
C ILE A 986 -13.34 -3.81 23.53
N SER A 987 -12.08 -3.37 23.47
CA SER A 987 -11.41 -3.08 22.19
C SER A 987 -11.47 -4.32 21.30
N GLY A 988 -11.10 -5.51 21.78
CA GLY A 988 -11.22 -6.77 21.03
C GLY A 988 -12.63 -7.06 20.49
N PHE A 989 -13.66 -6.92 21.33
CA PHE A 989 -15.06 -7.16 20.93
C PHE A 989 -15.58 -6.17 19.89
N SER A 990 -15.08 -4.94 19.92
CA SER A 990 -15.48 -3.87 18.98
C SER A 990 -15.00 -4.09 17.56
N HIS A 991 -13.97 -4.93 17.38
CA HIS A 991 -13.32 -5.17 16.09
C HIS A 991 -13.60 -6.58 15.57
N GLY A 992 -14.54 -6.69 14.63
CA GLY A 992 -14.81 -7.91 13.88
C GLY A 992 -16.29 -8.27 13.79
N THR A 993 -16.72 -8.72 12.61
CA THR A 993 -18.11 -9.16 12.42
C THR A 993 -18.37 -10.45 13.21
N ASN A 994 -19.51 -10.49 13.90
CA ASN A 994 -19.98 -11.60 14.75
C ASN A 994 -19.06 -11.94 15.94
N VAL A 995 -18.30 -10.96 16.43
CA VAL A 995 -17.55 -11.09 17.69
C VAL A 995 -18.47 -10.73 18.87
N TRP A 996 -19.04 -9.51 18.87
CA TRP A 996 -19.99 -9.07 19.89
C TRP A 996 -21.45 -9.41 19.59
N LEU A 997 -22.03 -8.76 18.56
CA LEU A 997 -23.44 -8.92 18.18
C LEU A 997 -23.72 -10.34 17.67
N GLY A 998 -24.77 -10.99 18.17
CA GLY A 998 -25.13 -12.37 17.78
C GLY A 998 -24.22 -13.46 18.37
N ASN A 999 -23.30 -13.08 19.27
CA ASN A 999 -22.28 -13.97 19.83
C ASN A 999 -21.96 -13.62 21.30
N ALA A 1000 -20.84 -12.95 21.60
CA ALA A 1000 -20.43 -12.69 22.99
C ALA A 1000 -21.49 -11.93 23.80
N GLN A 1001 -22.18 -10.96 23.20
CA GLN A 1001 -23.25 -10.21 23.86
C GLN A 1001 -24.38 -11.12 24.36
N ASP A 1002 -24.82 -12.06 23.51
CA ASP A 1002 -25.92 -12.96 23.82
C ASP A 1002 -25.51 -13.96 24.90
N LEU A 1003 -24.28 -14.47 24.82
CA LEU A 1003 -23.70 -15.37 25.83
C LEU A 1003 -23.60 -14.70 27.20
N ILE A 1004 -23.19 -13.43 27.24
CA ILE A 1004 -23.11 -12.63 28.47
C ILE A 1004 -24.51 -12.34 29.02
N LYS A 1005 -25.44 -11.90 28.18
CA LYS A 1005 -26.83 -11.61 28.60
C LYS A 1005 -27.59 -12.86 29.07
N ALA A 1006 -27.29 -14.02 28.49
CA ALA A 1006 -27.84 -15.30 28.90
C ALA A 1006 -27.17 -15.89 30.17
N GLY A 1007 -26.11 -15.27 30.69
CA GLY A 1007 -25.34 -15.77 31.84
C GLY A 1007 -24.55 -17.06 31.55
N THR A 1008 -24.35 -17.41 30.27
CA THR A 1008 -23.59 -18.61 29.85
C THR A 1008 -22.08 -18.37 29.89
N SER A 1009 -21.65 -17.11 29.71
CA SER A 1009 -20.25 -16.66 29.80
C SER A 1009 -20.21 -15.33 30.55
N THR A 1010 -19.08 -15.02 31.17
CA THR A 1010 -18.81 -13.65 31.66
C THR A 1010 -18.01 -12.85 30.63
N LEU A 1011 -17.81 -11.56 30.88
CA LEU A 1011 -16.89 -10.73 30.10
C LEU A 1011 -15.48 -11.33 30.07
N LYS A 1012 -15.03 -11.89 31.20
CA LYS A 1012 -13.68 -12.44 31.42
C LYS A 1012 -13.45 -13.79 30.70
N ASP A 1013 -14.53 -14.49 30.34
CA ASP A 1013 -14.46 -15.79 29.66
C ASP A 1013 -14.75 -15.71 28.16
N ALA A 1014 -15.44 -14.66 27.70
CA ALA A 1014 -15.86 -14.53 26.30
C ALA A 1014 -14.70 -14.20 25.34
N ILE A 1015 -14.71 -14.77 24.13
CA ILE A 1015 -13.59 -14.64 23.17
C ILE A 1015 -13.50 -13.21 22.61
N SER A 1016 -12.48 -12.47 23.01
CA SER A 1016 -12.25 -11.07 22.63
C SER A 1016 -11.06 -10.87 21.69
N ALA A 1017 -10.06 -11.75 21.79
CA ALA A 1017 -8.87 -11.75 20.96
C ALA A 1017 -8.51 -13.18 20.54
N ARG A 1018 -7.76 -13.34 19.44
CA ARG A 1018 -7.38 -14.67 18.94
C ARG A 1018 -6.54 -15.45 19.96
N ASP A 1019 -5.71 -14.73 20.71
CA ASP A 1019 -4.87 -15.26 21.77
C ASP A 1019 -5.70 -15.99 22.84
N ASP A 1020 -6.94 -15.55 23.09
CA ASP A 1020 -7.86 -16.18 24.04
C ASP A 1020 -8.15 -17.64 23.64
N ILE A 1021 -8.28 -17.91 22.34
CA ILE A 1021 -8.53 -19.26 21.81
C ILE A 1021 -7.33 -20.14 22.07
N MET A 1022 -6.12 -19.68 21.69
CA MET A 1022 -4.92 -20.48 21.88
C MET A 1022 -4.64 -20.76 23.36
N ASN A 1023 -4.72 -19.73 24.20
CA ASN A 1023 -4.47 -19.84 25.63
C ASN A 1023 -5.50 -20.73 26.32
N TYR A 1024 -6.80 -20.55 26.04
CA TYR A 1024 -7.87 -21.36 26.63
C TYR A 1024 -7.74 -22.84 26.26
N LEU A 1025 -7.49 -23.14 24.99
CA LEU A 1025 -7.29 -24.53 24.54
C LEU A 1025 -6.06 -25.16 25.20
N MET A 1026 -4.94 -24.43 25.31
CA MET A 1026 -3.73 -24.92 25.97
C MET A 1026 -3.93 -25.14 27.48
N GLN A 1027 -4.62 -24.24 28.17
CA GLN A 1027 -4.96 -24.38 29.59
C GLN A 1027 -5.85 -25.60 29.86
N ASN A 1028 -6.67 -26.00 28.88
CA ASN A 1028 -7.49 -27.21 28.93
C ASN A 1028 -6.77 -28.46 28.36
N GLY A 1029 -5.45 -28.41 28.18
CA GLY A 1029 -4.64 -29.58 27.81
C GLY A 1029 -4.66 -29.95 26.32
N ILE A 1030 -5.19 -29.09 25.44
CA ILE A 1030 -5.11 -29.30 23.99
C ILE A 1030 -3.69 -29.00 23.50
N GLU A 1031 -3.18 -29.84 22.58
CA GLU A 1031 -1.84 -29.71 22.02
C GLU A 1031 -1.57 -28.30 21.44
N PRO A 1032 -0.43 -27.64 21.76
CA PRO A 1032 -0.15 -26.28 21.34
C PRO A 1032 -0.28 -26.02 19.82
N LEU A 1033 0.16 -26.97 18.97
CA LEU A 1033 0.05 -26.83 17.53
C LEU A 1033 -1.40 -26.87 17.03
N LEU A 1034 -2.23 -27.73 17.61
CA LEU A 1034 -3.66 -27.81 17.30
C LEU A 1034 -4.38 -26.54 17.77
N SER A 1035 -4.06 -26.05 18.96
CA SER A 1035 -4.59 -24.80 19.51
C SER A 1035 -4.27 -23.60 18.61
N PHE A 1036 -3.02 -23.49 18.16
CA PHE A 1036 -2.59 -22.44 17.22
C PHE A 1036 -3.30 -22.52 15.86
N LYS A 1037 -3.39 -23.71 15.26
CA LYS A 1037 -4.10 -23.89 13.96
C LYS A 1037 -5.57 -23.54 14.08
N THR A 1038 -6.22 -23.91 15.20
CA THR A 1038 -7.62 -23.59 15.48
C THR A 1038 -7.81 -22.08 15.60
N MET A 1039 -6.99 -21.40 16.41
CA MET A 1039 -6.97 -19.94 16.52
C MET A 1039 -6.81 -19.26 15.14
N GLU A 1040 -5.82 -19.69 14.33
CA GLU A 1040 -5.54 -19.07 13.04
C GLU A 1040 -6.67 -19.27 12.01
N ASN A 1041 -7.42 -20.36 12.09
CA ASN A 1041 -8.59 -20.59 11.24
C ASN A 1041 -9.78 -19.72 11.68
N VAL A 1042 -10.08 -19.70 12.98
CA VAL A 1042 -11.20 -18.94 13.54
C VAL A 1042 -11.01 -17.43 13.30
N ARG A 1043 -9.82 -16.89 13.55
CA ARG A 1043 -9.55 -15.45 13.32
C ARG A 1043 -9.66 -15.02 11.85
N LYS A 1044 -9.60 -15.97 10.91
CA LYS A 1044 -9.79 -15.75 9.46
C LYS A 1044 -11.23 -16.03 9.00
N GLY A 1045 -12.15 -16.28 9.92
CA GLY A 1045 -13.54 -16.57 9.61
C GLY A 1045 -13.78 -17.91 8.93
N ARG A 1046 -12.82 -18.84 9.02
CA ARG A 1046 -12.90 -20.18 8.41
C ARG A 1046 -13.62 -21.19 9.31
N GLY A 1047 -13.97 -20.80 10.53
CA GLY A 1047 -14.54 -21.69 11.53
C GLY A 1047 -13.58 -22.79 11.98
N ILE A 1048 -14.13 -23.87 12.52
CA ILE A 1048 -13.39 -25.06 12.97
C ILE A 1048 -13.81 -26.25 12.11
N ALA A 1049 -12.83 -27.01 11.61
CA ALA A 1049 -13.11 -28.20 10.82
C ALA A 1049 -13.82 -29.30 11.66
N PRO A 1050 -14.74 -30.09 11.09
CA PRO A 1050 -15.53 -31.07 11.86
C PRO A 1050 -14.67 -32.10 12.62
N ASP A 1051 -13.56 -32.54 12.06
CA ASP A 1051 -12.62 -33.47 12.72
C ASP A 1051 -11.91 -32.83 13.92
N VAL A 1052 -11.67 -31.52 13.87
CA VAL A 1052 -11.10 -30.76 14.98
C VAL A 1052 -12.16 -30.52 16.06
N VAL A 1053 -13.41 -30.22 15.68
CA VAL A 1053 -14.53 -30.08 16.63
C VAL A 1053 -14.65 -31.31 17.52
N GLU A 1054 -14.61 -32.53 16.94
CA GLU A 1054 -14.67 -33.76 17.72
C GLU A 1054 -13.50 -33.90 18.70
N LYS A 1055 -12.28 -33.49 18.32
CA LYS A 1055 -11.12 -33.48 19.21
C LYS A 1055 -11.28 -32.47 20.35
N LEU A 1056 -11.82 -31.29 20.07
CA LEU A 1056 -12.07 -30.27 21.09
C LEU A 1056 -13.14 -30.73 22.08
N ARG A 1057 -14.23 -31.34 21.60
CA ARG A 1057 -15.26 -31.95 22.46
C ARG A 1057 -14.68 -33.05 23.33
N ALA A 1058 -13.86 -33.95 22.75
CA ALA A 1058 -13.18 -35.00 23.50
C ALA A 1058 -12.18 -34.45 24.54
N GLY A 1059 -11.60 -33.28 24.28
CA GLY A 1059 -10.74 -32.54 25.21
C GLY A 1059 -11.50 -31.72 26.26
N GLY A 1060 -12.84 -31.84 26.33
CA GLY A 1060 -13.65 -31.19 27.36
C GLY A 1060 -14.02 -29.72 27.08
N ILE A 1061 -13.82 -29.24 25.86
CA ILE A 1061 -14.18 -27.88 25.48
C ILE A 1061 -15.72 -27.75 25.35
N PRO A 1062 -16.36 -26.76 26.02
CA PRO A 1062 -17.82 -26.60 25.98
C PRO A 1062 -18.38 -26.29 24.59
N GLU A 1063 -19.60 -26.76 24.31
CA GLU A 1063 -20.24 -26.58 22.99
C GLU A 1063 -20.45 -25.10 22.65
N TRP A 1064 -20.85 -24.27 23.62
CA TRP A 1064 -21.05 -22.84 23.41
C TRP A 1064 -19.76 -22.15 22.92
N TYR A 1065 -18.60 -22.62 23.36
CA TYR A 1065 -17.29 -22.07 22.98
C TYR A 1065 -16.97 -22.41 21.52
N ILE A 1066 -17.28 -23.64 21.11
CA ILE A 1066 -17.12 -24.12 19.73
C ILE A 1066 -18.07 -23.36 18.80
N GLU A 1067 -19.34 -23.19 19.17
CA GLU A 1067 -20.31 -22.41 18.40
C GLU A 1067 -19.88 -20.95 18.25
N SER A 1068 -19.36 -20.34 19.33
CA SER A 1068 -18.81 -18.99 19.29
C SER A 1068 -17.68 -18.87 18.26
N CYS A 1069 -16.74 -19.83 18.27
CA CYS A 1069 -15.65 -19.89 17.30
C CYS A 1069 -16.12 -20.04 15.84
N GLN A 1070 -17.23 -20.73 15.58
CA GLN A 1070 -17.79 -20.90 14.23
C GLN A 1070 -18.42 -19.60 13.69
N LYS A 1071 -18.93 -18.73 14.58
CA LYS A 1071 -19.60 -17.48 14.20
C LYS A 1071 -18.64 -16.37 13.80
N ILE A 1072 -17.49 -16.28 14.48
CA ILE A 1072 -16.49 -15.23 14.31
C ILE A 1072 -16.00 -15.17 12.87
N LYS A 1073 -16.05 -13.97 12.25
CA LYS A 1073 -15.52 -13.74 10.89
C LYS A 1073 -14.12 -13.17 10.88
N TYR A 1074 -13.75 -12.46 11.94
CA TYR A 1074 -12.44 -11.85 12.10
C TYR A 1074 -12.17 -11.56 13.57
N LEU A 1075 -10.92 -11.64 14.01
CA LEU A 1075 -10.53 -11.41 15.39
C LEU A 1075 -9.12 -10.81 15.50
N PHE A 1076 -8.94 -9.80 16.35
CA PHE A 1076 -7.67 -9.12 16.58
C PHE A 1076 -6.71 -9.89 17.49
N PRO A 1077 -5.39 -9.64 17.38
CA PRO A 1077 -4.42 -10.03 18.41
C PRO A 1077 -4.53 -9.16 19.66
N ARG A 1078 -4.37 -9.78 20.84
CA ARG A 1078 -4.37 -9.11 22.14
C ARG A 1078 -3.28 -8.03 22.24
N ALA A 1079 -2.12 -8.26 21.64
CA ALA A 1079 -1.04 -7.26 21.57
C ALA A 1079 -1.48 -5.94 20.93
N HIS A 1080 -2.25 -6.02 19.85
CA HIS A 1080 -2.78 -4.83 19.16
C HIS A 1080 -3.79 -4.11 20.05
N ALA A 1081 -4.78 -4.82 20.60
CA ALA A 1081 -5.77 -4.24 21.50
C ALA A 1081 -5.10 -3.58 22.73
N THR A 1082 -4.10 -4.24 23.32
CA THR A 1082 -3.34 -3.70 24.46
C THR A 1082 -2.66 -2.39 24.10
N ALA A 1083 -1.93 -2.33 22.99
CA ALA A 1083 -1.24 -1.12 22.55
C ALA A 1083 -2.21 0.06 22.31
N TYR A 1084 -3.35 -0.21 21.67
CA TYR A 1084 -4.36 0.83 21.39
C TYR A 1084 -5.04 1.31 22.66
N VAL A 1085 -5.36 0.41 23.59
CA VAL A 1085 -5.92 0.78 24.89
C VAL A 1085 -4.90 1.57 25.72
N MET A 1086 -3.60 1.26 25.66
CA MET A 1086 -2.56 2.08 26.30
C MET A 1086 -2.57 3.53 25.77
N MET A 1087 -2.64 3.72 24.45
CA MET A 1087 -2.74 5.07 23.86
C MET A 1087 -4.04 5.78 24.26
N GLY A 1088 -5.17 5.08 24.12
CA GLY A 1088 -6.48 5.59 24.50
C GLY A 1088 -6.57 5.98 25.97
N TYR A 1089 -5.96 5.19 26.85
CA TYR A 1089 -5.90 5.47 28.29
C TYR A 1089 -5.04 6.69 28.62
N ARG A 1090 -3.88 6.86 27.97
CA ARG A 1090 -3.05 8.08 28.12
C ARG A 1090 -3.82 9.34 27.72
N ILE A 1091 -4.59 9.27 26.63
CA ILE A 1091 -5.46 10.36 26.19
C ILE A 1091 -6.61 10.59 27.18
N ALA A 1092 -7.21 9.52 27.73
CA ALA A 1092 -8.24 9.60 28.76
C ALA A 1092 -7.73 10.25 30.05
N PHE A 1093 -6.49 9.95 30.44
CA PHE A 1093 -5.84 10.59 31.59
C PHE A 1093 -5.74 12.11 31.38
N CYS A 1094 -5.31 12.55 30.20
CA CYS A 1094 -5.31 13.98 29.86
C CYS A 1094 -6.72 14.57 29.81
N LYS A 1095 -7.74 13.82 29.36
CA LYS A 1095 -9.13 14.30 29.38
C LYS A 1095 -9.62 14.61 30.81
N VAL A 1096 -9.23 13.80 31.79
CA VAL A 1096 -9.60 13.99 33.19
C VAL A 1096 -8.78 15.12 33.82
N HIS A 1097 -7.46 15.04 33.74
CA HIS A 1097 -6.54 15.89 34.50
C HIS A 1097 -6.10 17.17 33.78
N TYR A 1098 -6.17 17.21 32.45
CA TYR A 1098 -5.79 18.35 31.59
C TYR A 1098 -6.85 18.62 30.50
N PRO A 1099 -8.11 18.88 30.90
CA PRO A 1099 -9.26 18.86 29.99
C PRO A 1099 -9.14 19.81 28.80
N LEU A 1100 -8.68 21.04 29.03
CA LEU A 1100 -8.56 22.03 27.95
C LEU A 1100 -7.50 21.63 26.91
N ALA A 1101 -6.38 21.06 27.37
CA ALA A 1101 -5.36 20.51 26.47
C ALA A 1101 -5.88 19.31 25.67
N TYR A 1102 -6.71 18.46 26.29
CA TYR A 1102 -7.40 17.37 25.60
C TYR A 1102 -8.30 17.88 24.47
N TYR A 1103 -9.18 18.85 24.74
CA TYR A 1103 -10.06 19.40 23.72
C TYR A 1103 -9.28 20.09 22.59
N ALA A 1104 -8.24 20.87 22.93
CA ALA A 1104 -7.36 21.49 21.94
C ALA A 1104 -6.69 20.45 21.02
N ALA A 1105 -6.13 19.39 21.60
CA ALA A 1105 -5.47 18.33 20.83
C ALA A 1105 -6.48 17.55 19.97
N TYR A 1106 -7.67 17.24 20.51
CA TYR A 1106 -8.71 16.54 19.76
C TYR A 1106 -9.20 17.40 18.58
N PHE A 1107 -9.54 18.67 18.82
CA PHE A 1107 -10.07 19.54 17.78
C PHE A 1107 -9.04 19.90 16.71
N SER A 1108 -7.76 19.99 17.07
CA SER A 1108 -6.69 20.28 16.10
C SER A 1108 -6.40 19.09 15.17
N ILE A 1109 -6.52 17.85 15.66
CA ILE A 1109 -6.00 16.67 14.96
C ILE A 1109 -7.10 15.78 14.40
N ARG A 1110 -8.21 15.58 15.12
CA ARG A 1110 -9.25 14.60 14.76
C ARG A 1110 -10.55 15.21 14.25
N ALA A 1111 -10.81 16.47 14.57
CA ALA A 1111 -12.09 17.12 14.26
C ALA A 1111 -12.07 17.79 12.88
N ALA A 1112 -11.96 17.00 11.82
CA ALA A 1112 -11.99 17.53 10.45
C ALA A 1112 -13.28 18.30 10.11
N GLU A 1113 -14.39 17.95 10.77
CA GLU A 1113 -15.71 18.59 10.62
C GLU A 1113 -16.02 19.63 11.71
N PHE A 1114 -14.99 20.19 12.35
CA PHE A 1114 -15.16 21.30 13.29
C PHE A 1114 -15.69 22.55 12.56
N ASP A 1115 -16.72 23.18 13.13
CA ASP A 1115 -17.30 24.41 12.58
C ASP A 1115 -17.25 25.53 13.62
N ALA A 1116 -16.28 26.43 13.45
CA ALA A 1116 -16.15 27.61 14.28
C ALA A 1116 -17.39 28.51 14.23
N ASN A 1117 -18.16 28.54 13.12
CA ASN A 1117 -19.37 29.38 13.01
C ASN A 1117 -20.52 28.92 13.92
N ILE A 1118 -20.46 27.69 14.43
CA ILE A 1118 -21.43 27.13 15.36
C ILE A 1118 -20.84 27.14 16.76
N ILE A 1119 -19.64 26.57 16.92
CA ILE A 1119 -19.08 26.27 18.23
C ILE A 1119 -18.71 27.56 18.98
N SER A 1120 -18.13 28.57 18.32
CA SER A 1120 -17.75 29.83 19.00
C SER A 1120 -18.94 30.67 19.47
N LYS A 1121 -20.16 30.40 18.96
CA LYS A 1121 -21.40 31.08 19.40
C LYS A 1121 -21.89 30.63 20.77
N GLY A 1122 -21.29 29.58 21.34
CA GLY A 1122 -21.57 29.15 22.69
C GLY A 1122 -22.50 27.94 22.82
N LYS A 1123 -22.73 27.57 24.08
CA LYS A 1123 -23.42 26.35 24.51
C LYS A 1123 -24.79 26.13 23.85
N ASP A 1124 -25.62 27.18 23.76
CA ASP A 1124 -26.98 27.08 23.21
C ASP A 1124 -27.00 26.81 21.70
N ALA A 1125 -26.07 27.42 20.96
CA ALA A 1125 -25.94 27.20 19.51
C ALA A 1125 -25.48 25.75 19.21
N VAL A 1126 -24.52 25.24 19.99
CA VAL A 1126 -24.08 23.84 19.91
C VAL A 1126 -25.23 22.88 20.19
N ARG A 1127 -26.03 23.13 21.24
CA ARG A 1127 -27.17 22.26 21.57
C ARG A 1127 -28.21 22.25 20.45
N ALA A 1128 -28.56 23.42 19.91
CA ALA A 1128 -29.51 23.53 18.81
C ALA A 1128 -29.05 22.76 17.55
N ALA A 1129 -27.75 22.82 17.23
CA ALA A 1129 -27.18 22.07 16.11
C ALA A 1129 -27.22 20.55 16.33
N ILE A 1130 -26.93 20.08 17.55
CA ILE A 1130 -27.06 18.66 17.93
C ILE A 1130 -28.50 18.20 17.76
N ASP A 1131 -29.46 18.96 18.30
CA ASP A 1131 -30.88 18.59 18.26
C ASP A 1131 -31.41 18.54 16.81
N ALA A 1132 -30.95 19.43 15.93
CA ALA A 1132 -31.28 19.42 14.50
C ALA A 1132 -30.78 18.15 13.80
N LEU A 1133 -29.51 17.76 14.04
CA LEU A 1133 -28.94 16.54 13.46
C LEU A 1133 -29.62 15.27 14.00
N LEU A 1134 -29.96 15.25 15.29
CA LEU A 1134 -30.69 14.12 15.89
C LEU A 1134 -32.14 14.03 15.38
N ALA A 1135 -32.79 15.16 15.10
CA ALA A 1135 -34.11 15.19 14.47
C ALA A 1135 -34.06 14.63 13.05
N GLU A 1136 -33.09 15.06 12.23
CA GLU A 1136 -32.87 14.52 10.89
C GLU A 1136 -32.57 13.01 10.93
N ALA A 1137 -31.73 12.58 11.86
CA ALA A 1137 -31.45 11.16 12.05
C ALA A 1137 -32.74 10.37 12.31
N ARG A 1138 -33.66 10.89 13.14
CA ARG A 1138 -34.95 10.22 13.42
C ARG A 1138 -35.83 10.12 12.17
N GLU A 1139 -35.89 11.17 11.36
CA GLU A 1139 -36.62 11.18 10.08
C GLU A 1139 -36.06 10.14 9.09
N HIS A 1140 -34.76 9.88 9.14
CA HIS A 1140 -34.05 8.92 8.30
C HIS A 1140 -33.76 7.57 9.00
N ARG A 1141 -34.63 7.15 9.94
CA ARG A 1141 -34.55 5.84 10.64
C ARG A 1141 -33.22 5.60 11.36
N GLY A 1142 -32.66 6.65 11.94
CA GLY A 1142 -31.40 6.64 12.69
C GLY A 1142 -30.14 6.69 11.82
N LYS A 1143 -30.24 7.10 10.54
CA LYS A 1143 -29.09 7.18 9.64
C LYS A 1143 -28.83 8.63 9.20
N LEU A 1144 -27.64 9.12 9.54
CA LEU A 1144 -27.04 10.30 8.93
C LEU A 1144 -26.03 9.87 7.86
N ASP A 1145 -25.72 10.75 6.91
CA ASP A 1145 -24.54 10.56 6.08
C ASP A 1145 -23.26 10.68 6.93
N ASN A 1146 -22.15 10.14 6.44
CA ASN A 1146 -20.90 10.06 7.20
C ASN A 1146 -20.41 11.44 7.68
N LYS A 1147 -20.53 12.47 6.84
CA LYS A 1147 -20.05 13.81 7.17
C LYS A 1147 -20.84 14.40 8.33
N LYS A 1148 -22.16 14.31 8.28
CA LYS A 1148 -23.05 14.75 9.37
C LYS A 1148 -22.85 13.96 10.65
N GLN A 1149 -22.58 12.66 10.54
CA GLN A 1149 -22.26 11.82 11.70
C GLN A 1149 -20.97 12.29 12.38
N ASP A 1150 -19.93 12.63 11.61
CA ASP A 1150 -18.68 13.16 12.13
C ASP A 1150 -18.87 14.55 12.76
N THR A 1151 -19.65 15.43 12.14
CA THR A 1151 -20.04 16.72 12.73
C THR A 1151 -20.75 16.55 14.07
N LEU A 1152 -21.67 15.58 14.19
CA LEU A 1152 -22.37 15.30 15.45
C LEU A 1152 -21.40 14.92 16.57
N ILE A 1153 -20.38 14.11 16.30
CA ILE A 1153 -19.36 13.72 17.28
C ILE A 1153 -18.58 14.95 17.76
N VAL A 1154 -18.16 15.83 16.84
CA VAL A 1154 -17.43 17.06 17.20
C VAL A 1154 -18.30 17.97 18.07
N LEU A 1155 -19.58 18.14 17.72
CA LEU A 1155 -20.51 18.94 18.51
C LEU A 1155 -20.77 18.33 19.90
N GLN A 1156 -20.85 17.01 20.03
CA GLN A 1156 -20.98 16.34 21.34
C GLN A 1156 -19.78 16.59 22.25
N LEU A 1157 -18.57 16.61 21.69
CA LEU A 1157 -17.36 16.98 22.42
C LEU A 1157 -17.34 18.46 22.80
N ALA A 1158 -17.76 19.36 21.90
CA ALA A 1158 -17.92 20.78 22.23
C ALA A 1158 -18.97 20.99 23.34
N TRP A 1159 -20.07 20.25 23.30
CA TRP A 1159 -21.09 20.25 24.34
C TRP A 1159 -20.53 19.80 25.70
N GLU A 1160 -19.78 18.69 25.73
CA GLU A 1160 -19.09 18.22 26.93
C GLU A 1160 -18.13 19.28 27.48
N MET A 1161 -17.33 19.92 26.61
CA MET A 1161 -16.42 21.01 26.98
C MET A 1161 -17.16 22.17 27.66
N TYR A 1162 -18.32 22.59 27.10
CA TYR A 1162 -19.16 23.63 27.70
C TYR A 1162 -19.78 23.21 29.05
N LEU A 1163 -20.20 21.95 29.19
CA LEU A 1163 -20.73 21.44 30.45
C LEU A 1163 -19.68 21.43 31.57
N ARG A 1164 -18.41 21.25 31.21
CA ARG A 1164 -17.27 21.29 32.14
C ARG A 1164 -16.79 22.71 32.47
N GLY A 1165 -17.46 23.74 31.94
CA GLY A 1165 -17.19 25.15 32.27
C GLY A 1165 -16.16 25.84 31.37
N PHE A 1166 -15.72 25.21 30.28
CA PHE A 1166 -14.84 25.83 29.29
C PHE A 1166 -15.62 26.49 28.16
N SER A 1167 -14.95 27.32 27.36
CA SER A 1167 -15.56 27.97 26.20
C SER A 1167 -14.68 27.92 24.96
N CYS A 1168 -15.26 28.28 23.81
CA CYS A 1168 -14.56 28.46 22.54
C CYS A 1168 -14.74 29.93 22.11
N GLU A 1169 -13.63 30.60 21.84
CA GLU A 1169 -13.60 31.98 21.34
C GLU A 1169 -13.89 32.02 19.83
N PRO A 1170 -14.30 33.16 19.26
CA PRO A 1170 -14.31 33.35 17.81
C PRO A 1170 -12.87 33.36 17.26
N VAL A 1171 -12.72 33.05 15.97
CA VAL A 1171 -11.42 33.15 15.30
C VAL A 1171 -10.98 34.61 15.26
N ASP A 1172 -9.75 34.88 15.70
CA ASP A 1172 -9.16 36.21 15.77
C ASP A 1172 -8.04 36.37 14.73
N LEU A 1173 -8.10 37.43 13.93
CA LEU A 1173 -7.16 37.68 12.84
C LEU A 1173 -5.69 37.75 13.29
N TYR A 1174 -5.44 38.20 14.52
CA TYR A 1174 -4.11 38.50 15.04
C TYR A 1174 -3.62 37.50 16.09
N ALA A 1175 -4.52 36.81 16.77
CA ALA A 1175 -4.19 35.83 17.80
C ALA A 1175 -4.31 34.37 17.32
N SER A 1176 -5.27 34.04 16.45
CA SER A 1176 -5.49 32.64 16.03
C SER A 1176 -4.31 32.09 15.24
N ASP A 1177 -3.99 30.82 15.43
CA ASP A 1177 -3.01 30.10 14.61
C ASP A 1177 -3.59 29.72 13.24
N ALA A 1178 -2.75 29.21 12.34
CA ALA A 1178 -3.20 28.68 11.06
C ALA A 1178 -4.02 27.40 11.25
N GLU A 1179 -3.54 26.48 12.09
CA GLU A 1179 -4.02 25.10 12.15
C GLU A 1179 -4.24 24.55 13.56
N LYS A 1180 -3.62 25.14 14.58
CA LYS A 1180 -3.67 24.61 15.95
C LYS A 1180 -4.57 25.44 16.87
N PHE A 1181 -5.32 24.78 17.74
CA PHE A 1181 -6.04 25.46 18.82
C PHE A 1181 -5.05 25.97 19.87
N ILE A 1182 -5.24 27.22 20.32
CA ILE A 1182 -4.44 27.85 21.38
C ILE A 1182 -5.24 27.81 22.69
N LEU A 1183 -4.55 27.52 23.79
CA LEU A 1183 -5.13 27.52 25.13
C LEU A 1183 -5.08 28.93 25.72
N HIS A 1184 -6.24 29.43 26.12
CA HIS A 1184 -6.40 30.55 27.04
C HIS A 1184 -6.99 30.03 28.35
N GLU A 1185 -6.88 30.79 29.45
CA GLU A 1185 -7.12 30.31 30.82
C GLU A 1185 -8.32 29.34 30.98
N ASN A 1186 -9.50 29.70 30.46
CA ASN A 1186 -10.70 28.86 30.47
C ASN A 1186 -11.34 28.68 29.08
N SER A 1187 -10.59 28.95 28.02
CA SER A 1187 -11.14 29.00 26.66
C SER A 1187 -10.15 28.47 25.61
N LEU A 1188 -10.70 28.02 24.50
CA LEU A 1188 -9.93 27.66 23.32
C LEU A 1188 -10.08 28.75 22.26
N LEU A 1189 -8.95 29.19 21.71
CA LEU A 1189 -8.94 30.04 20.53
C LEU A 1189 -8.78 29.16 19.27
N PRO A 1190 -9.81 29.07 18.41
CA PRO A 1190 -9.75 28.26 17.20
C PRO A 1190 -8.78 28.82 16.16
N PRO A 1191 -8.15 27.95 15.34
CA PRO A 1191 -7.33 28.34 14.21
C PRO A 1191 -8.18 28.78 13.01
N PHE A 1192 -7.57 29.39 11.99
CA PHE A 1192 -8.27 29.76 10.76
C PHE A 1192 -8.86 28.56 10.02
N THR A 1193 -8.19 27.40 9.99
CA THR A 1193 -8.73 26.19 9.35
C THR A 1193 -9.98 25.62 10.01
N ALA A 1194 -10.30 26.04 11.24
CA ALA A 1194 -11.55 25.65 11.91
C ALA A 1194 -12.79 26.35 11.33
N ILE A 1195 -12.61 27.32 10.42
CA ILE A 1195 -13.72 27.95 9.69
C ILE A 1195 -14.00 27.13 8.41
N PRO A 1196 -15.23 26.59 8.23
CA PRO A 1196 -15.58 25.87 7.01
C PRO A 1196 -15.31 26.69 5.73
N GLY A 1197 -14.59 26.08 4.79
CA GLY A 1197 -14.21 26.72 3.53
C GLY A 1197 -12.86 27.44 3.56
N MET A 1198 -12.22 27.58 4.73
CA MET A 1198 -10.86 28.10 4.83
C MET A 1198 -9.82 27.02 4.49
N GLY A 1199 -8.96 27.29 3.51
CA GLY A 1199 -7.89 26.36 3.11
C GLY A 1199 -6.62 26.53 3.93
N GLN A 1200 -5.91 25.43 4.19
CA GLN A 1200 -4.65 25.41 4.95
C GLN A 1200 -3.60 26.42 4.42
N LYS A 1201 -3.40 26.47 3.10
CA LYS A 1201 -2.45 27.43 2.49
C LYS A 1201 -2.84 28.89 2.73
N ALA A 1202 -4.14 29.19 2.67
CA ALA A 1202 -4.65 30.54 2.93
C ALA A 1202 -4.46 30.92 4.40
N ALA A 1203 -4.79 30.02 5.33
CA ALA A 1203 -4.55 30.18 6.76
C ALA A 1203 -3.07 30.45 7.08
N GLN A 1204 -2.16 29.64 6.54
CA GLN A 1204 -0.71 29.81 6.72
C GLN A 1204 -0.22 31.15 6.16
N ALA A 1205 -0.69 31.55 4.97
CA ALA A 1205 -0.29 32.80 4.36
C ALA A 1205 -0.73 34.03 5.17
N ILE A 1206 -1.92 33.99 5.78
CA ILE A 1206 -2.41 35.05 6.69
C ILE A 1206 -1.49 35.17 7.92
N VAL A 1207 -1.17 34.03 8.56
CA VAL A 1207 -0.30 34.00 9.75
C VAL A 1207 1.12 34.45 9.43
N GLU A 1208 1.64 34.14 8.24
CA GLU A 1208 2.94 34.63 7.80
C GLU A 1208 2.90 36.14 7.53
N ALA A 1209 1.97 36.60 6.70
CA ALA A 1209 1.89 38.00 6.29
C ALA A 1209 1.63 38.97 7.45
N ARG A 1210 0.92 38.54 8.52
CA ARG A 1210 0.68 39.40 9.70
C ARG A 1210 1.93 39.65 10.54
N ARG A 1211 3.01 38.87 10.35
CA ARG A 1211 4.30 39.10 11.03
C ARG A 1211 4.94 40.42 10.58
N ASP A 1212 4.66 40.85 9.36
CA ASP A 1212 5.14 42.12 8.79
C ASP A 1212 4.34 43.34 9.29
N GLY A 1213 3.41 43.14 10.22
CA GLY A 1213 2.60 44.19 10.85
C GLY A 1213 1.10 44.00 10.62
N ARG A 1214 0.31 44.86 11.27
CA ARG A 1214 -1.16 44.80 11.17
C ARG A 1214 -1.64 45.04 9.74
N PHE A 1215 -2.77 44.45 9.38
CA PHE A 1215 -3.44 44.73 8.11
C PHE A 1215 -4.19 46.04 8.22
N ILE A 1216 -4.00 46.93 7.25
CA ILE A 1216 -4.60 48.27 7.25
C ILE A 1216 -5.97 48.31 6.56
N SER A 1217 -6.27 47.34 5.70
CA SER A 1217 -7.56 47.15 5.04
C SER A 1217 -7.75 45.69 4.61
N VAL A 1218 -8.96 45.36 4.14
CA VAL A 1218 -9.28 44.04 3.56
C VAL A 1218 -8.48 43.82 2.27
N GLU A 1219 -8.29 44.87 1.46
CA GLU A 1219 -7.44 44.85 0.27
C GLU A 1219 -5.97 44.57 0.61
N ASP A 1220 -5.45 45.17 1.68
CA ASP A 1220 -4.09 44.93 2.17
C ASP A 1220 -3.90 43.47 2.62
N LEU A 1221 -4.86 42.92 3.35
CA LEU A 1221 -4.89 41.50 3.74
C LEU A 1221 -4.88 40.59 2.50
N ALA A 1222 -5.80 40.82 1.56
CA ALA A 1222 -5.92 39.99 0.36
C ALA A 1222 -4.64 40.02 -0.48
N THR A 1223 -4.01 41.19 -0.59
CA THR A 1223 -2.80 41.40 -1.38
C THR A 1223 -1.57 40.81 -0.71
N ARG A 1224 -1.29 41.18 0.55
CA ARG A 1224 -0.08 40.74 1.27
C ARG A 1224 -0.07 39.24 1.56
N ALA A 1225 -1.23 38.67 1.92
CA ALA A 1225 -1.34 37.25 2.20
C ALA A 1225 -1.73 36.42 0.96
N HIS A 1226 -1.87 37.05 -0.22
CA HIS A 1226 -2.27 36.39 -1.47
C HIS A 1226 -3.51 35.48 -1.32
N VAL A 1227 -4.49 35.92 -0.54
CA VAL A 1227 -5.66 35.13 -0.18
C VAL A 1227 -6.76 35.33 -1.24
N PRO A 1228 -7.34 34.26 -1.82
CA PRO A 1228 -8.37 34.42 -2.84
C PRO A 1228 -9.68 34.93 -2.25
N ALA A 1229 -10.51 35.59 -3.07
CA ALA A 1229 -11.77 36.20 -2.65
C ALA A 1229 -12.71 35.28 -1.82
N PRO A 1230 -12.87 33.97 -2.13
CA PRO A 1230 -13.68 33.08 -1.28
C PRO A 1230 -13.17 32.97 0.16
N ALA A 1231 -11.86 33.00 0.40
CA ALA A 1231 -11.30 32.93 1.75
C ALA A 1231 -11.54 34.22 2.54
N ILE A 1232 -11.50 35.38 1.86
CA ILE A 1232 -11.86 36.67 2.46
C ILE A 1232 -13.34 36.68 2.85
N GLU A 1233 -14.22 36.13 2.01
CA GLU A 1233 -15.65 36.04 2.31
C GLU A 1233 -15.91 35.15 3.52
N VAL A 1234 -15.16 34.05 3.67
CA VAL A 1234 -15.24 33.17 4.84
C VAL A 1234 -14.85 33.92 6.13
N LEU A 1235 -13.75 34.69 6.12
CA LEU A 1235 -13.34 35.53 7.26
C LEU A 1235 -14.39 36.60 7.60
N ARG A 1236 -14.93 37.25 6.56
CA ARG A 1236 -15.98 38.26 6.69
C ARG A 1236 -17.24 37.67 7.31
N THR A 1237 -17.70 36.54 6.80
CA THR A 1237 -18.91 35.84 7.29
C THR A 1237 -18.76 35.43 8.76
N HIS A 1238 -17.55 35.05 9.18
CA HIS A 1238 -17.28 34.72 10.58
C HIS A 1238 -17.22 35.95 11.51
N GLY A 1239 -16.94 37.14 10.96
CA GLY A 1239 -16.78 38.39 11.72
C GLY A 1239 -15.31 38.79 12.00
N CYS A 1240 -14.33 38.09 11.41
CA CYS A 1240 -12.90 38.38 11.65
C CYS A 1240 -12.45 39.74 11.10
N LEU A 1241 -13.21 40.32 10.16
CA LEU A 1241 -12.91 41.57 9.47
C LEU A 1241 -13.75 42.75 9.99
N ASP A 1242 -14.51 42.55 11.06
CA ASP A 1242 -15.39 43.57 11.63
C ASP A 1242 -14.59 44.81 12.07
N GLY A 1243 -15.00 45.98 11.58
CA GLY A 1243 -14.32 47.25 11.85
C GLY A 1243 -13.08 47.53 10.97
N MET A 1244 -12.74 46.65 10.02
CA MET A 1244 -11.68 46.89 9.03
C MET A 1244 -12.23 47.66 7.80
N MET A 1245 -11.45 48.58 7.25
CA MET A 1245 -11.81 49.30 6.01
C MET A 1245 -11.63 48.40 4.78
N GLU A 1246 -12.44 48.59 3.73
CA GLU A 1246 -12.34 47.79 2.49
C GLU A 1246 -11.03 48.04 1.74
N SER A 1247 -10.65 49.30 1.58
CA SER A 1247 -9.48 49.72 0.81
C SER A 1247 -8.63 50.75 1.54
N ASN A 1248 -7.38 50.87 1.12
CA ASN A 1248 -6.46 51.89 1.61
C ASN A 1248 -6.84 53.25 1.01
N GLN A 1249 -7.09 54.26 1.85
CA GLN A 1249 -7.36 55.63 1.36
C GLN A 1249 -6.07 56.42 1.05
N VAL A 1250 -4.92 55.95 1.54
CA VAL A 1250 -3.60 56.55 1.32
C VAL A 1250 -2.54 55.44 1.27
N GLU A 1251 -1.83 55.30 0.15
CA GLU A 1251 -0.60 54.50 0.05
C GLU A 1251 0.62 55.38 0.34
N LEU A 1252 1.51 54.94 1.24
CA LEU A 1252 2.76 55.63 1.54
C LEU A 1252 3.93 54.70 1.21
N PHE A 1253 4.57 54.97 0.07
CA PHE A 1253 5.76 54.33 -0.53
C PHE A 1253 5.72 52.79 -0.66
N ALA A 1254 5.67 52.34 -1.91
CA ALA A 1254 5.80 50.94 -2.34
C ALA A 1254 7.23 50.40 -2.23
#